data_AF-A0A0Z8NKG0-F1
#
_entry.id   AF-A0A0Z8NKG0-F1
#
_cell.length_a   1.000
_cell.length_b   1.000
_cell.length_c   1.000
_cell.angle_alpha   90.00
_cell.angle_beta   90.00
_cell.angle_gamma   90.00
#
_symmetry.space_group_name_H-M   'P 1'
#
loop_
_entity.id
_entity.type
_entity.pdbx_description
1 polymer ?
#
loop_
_entity_poly.entity_id
_entity_poly.type
_entity_poly.pdbx_seq_one_letter_code
_entity_poly.pdbx_strand_id
1 'polypeptide(L)'
;MDTPYDTTDYKPAVIKHDGVTYYYKEVKSGDSETGNVVEGTTEVTYIYEPGGSVTVNYVTTDGTVIKSPVKDEENAEPGKSYTTEDNKPTTITTEDGKTYKLVPNATTGDENGTITSGEDKQVTYVYEEVKGNVVVNYIDTEGNVIKTPVEDTKSASTGTAYDTTDNKPTTITTEDGTVYEIVPVLTIGSESGSVVEGTTQVTYVYRKVSTPTPAVKNGTVVVNYVTEDGTVIKSPVTDTPTSPEGTSYDTTDNKPTEITTEDGSRYVLIPSKTIGSENGTVVEGETVVTYVYKKVANWIPQIPSTPENPTPVNPVIPYPFDPTNPDKPVDPTTPGTNGEVPNIPYVPGYTPVDPKDNTPLKPVDPNDPGKGYVPPTPDETGKDTPIPYVQNGNVVVNYVTEDGTVIKSPVNDETDAPAGKSYDTTDNKPTTITTEEGTTYELVRVDGSENGTVVGGKTTEVTYVYRKVETPTKKVVTNHVDEEGNPIAPQEEGTTPDKSIPGYEFTGKTITDEDGNTTHIYKKTPTKKVVTNHVDEEGNPIAPQEEGTTPDKSIPGYEFTGKTITDEDGNTTHIYKKTPTKTVITKHVDEEGNPVAPQEDGTTPNKSIPGYEYVRTVVDVEGNTTHIYRKVSNKPTPPATETPVKPQPATPTPTADKAKQLPNTGEASSSAGVLGAAMMVAAIALAGKRRRNED
;
A
#
# COMPACT_ATOMS: atom_id res chain seq x y z
N MET A 1 47.72 159.39 -66.08
CA MET A 1 47.83 158.42 -64.96
C MET A 1 47.68 157.06 -65.61
N ASP A 2 48.78 156.34 -65.85
CA ASP A 2 48.79 155.04 -66.56
C ASP A 2 49.18 153.91 -65.60
N THR A 3 48.51 153.83 -64.44
CA THR A 3 48.72 152.70 -63.53
C THR A 3 47.90 151.52 -64.06
N PRO A 4 48.52 150.40 -64.46
CA PRO A 4 47.78 149.24 -64.90
C PRO A 4 47.12 148.52 -63.71
N TYR A 5 45.99 147.87 -63.95
CA TYR A 5 45.37 146.92 -63.03
C TYR A 5 45.22 145.56 -63.71
N ASP A 6 45.29 144.50 -62.90
CA ASP A 6 44.99 143.12 -63.25
C ASP A 6 44.23 142.49 -62.08
N THR A 7 43.04 141.99 -62.36
CA THR A 7 42.14 141.40 -61.35
C THR A 7 42.05 139.88 -61.46
N THR A 8 42.78 139.25 -62.39
CA THR A 8 42.67 137.81 -62.67
C THR A 8 42.97 136.92 -61.47
N ASP A 9 43.85 137.35 -60.56
CA ASP A 9 44.16 136.66 -59.30
C ASP A 9 42.99 136.66 -58.28
N TYR A 10 42.00 137.53 -58.46
CA TYR A 10 40.82 137.67 -57.59
C TYR A 10 39.58 136.95 -58.13
N LYS A 11 39.76 136.03 -59.08
CA LYS A 11 38.72 135.24 -59.72
C LYS A 11 38.85 133.74 -59.37
N PRO A 12 38.42 133.32 -58.17
CA PRO A 12 38.40 131.89 -57.86
C PRO A 12 37.48 131.14 -58.83
N ALA A 13 37.88 129.94 -59.26
CA ALA A 13 37.04 129.11 -60.13
C ALA A 13 35.71 128.70 -59.46
N VAL A 14 35.71 128.63 -58.13
CA VAL A 14 34.58 128.17 -57.31
C VAL A 14 34.49 129.01 -56.05
N ILE A 15 33.27 129.41 -55.69
CA ILE A 15 32.96 130.04 -54.39
C ILE A 15 31.84 129.25 -53.70
N LYS A 16 31.75 129.34 -52.36
CA LYS A 16 30.68 128.72 -51.58
C LYS A 16 29.90 129.78 -50.83
N HIS A 17 28.58 129.73 -50.94
CA HIS A 17 27.68 130.63 -50.23
C HIS A 17 26.42 129.87 -49.83
N ASP A 18 26.05 129.97 -48.55
CA ASP A 18 24.88 129.31 -47.96
C ASP A 18 24.74 127.80 -48.26
N GLY A 19 25.88 127.10 -48.29
CA GLY A 19 25.92 125.65 -48.55
C GLY A 19 25.84 125.26 -50.04
N VAL A 20 25.65 126.23 -50.94
CA VAL A 20 25.67 126.02 -52.39
C VAL A 20 27.06 126.35 -52.94
N THR A 21 27.56 125.49 -53.82
CA THR A 21 28.79 125.73 -54.58
C THR A 21 28.43 126.51 -55.84
N TYR A 22 29.10 127.64 -56.09
CA TYR A 22 28.94 128.42 -57.31
C TYR A 22 30.21 128.36 -58.16
N TYR A 23 30.05 128.18 -59.45
CA TYR A 23 31.10 128.05 -60.44
C TYR A 23 31.23 129.34 -61.24
N TYR A 24 32.45 129.78 -61.49
CA TYR A 24 32.69 130.96 -62.30
C TYR A 24 32.16 130.75 -63.72
N LYS A 25 31.37 131.70 -64.21
CA LYS A 25 30.78 131.67 -65.55
C LYS A 25 31.49 132.62 -66.50
N GLU A 26 31.43 133.92 -66.19
CA GLU A 26 31.98 134.97 -67.04
C GLU A 26 32.20 136.27 -66.26
N VAL A 27 32.98 137.18 -66.84
CA VAL A 27 33.07 138.57 -66.38
C VAL A 27 31.84 139.31 -66.91
N LYS A 28 31.24 140.17 -66.08
CA LYS A 28 30.08 140.96 -66.49
C LYS A 28 30.40 141.78 -67.74
N SER A 29 29.52 141.69 -68.74
CA SER A 29 29.69 142.39 -70.01
C SER A 29 29.90 143.89 -69.81
N GLY A 30 30.99 144.42 -70.36
CA GLY A 30 31.41 145.83 -70.22
C GLY A 30 32.57 146.05 -69.25
N ASP A 31 32.82 145.11 -68.34
CA ASP A 31 33.98 145.15 -67.45
C ASP A 31 35.20 144.54 -68.15
N SER A 32 36.41 144.93 -67.73
CA SER A 32 37.68 144.36 -68.23
C SER A 32 38.50 143.88 -67.05
N GLU A 33 39.09 142.68 -67.14
CA GLU A 33 39.92 142.14 -66.06
C GLU A 33 41.28 142.85 -65.97
N THR A 34 41.70 143.49 -67.07
CA THR A 34 42.95 144.24 -67.18
C THR A 34 42.70 145.61 -67.83
N GLY A 35 43.48 146.61 -67.46
CA GLY A 35 43.38 147.95 -68.05
C GLY A 35 44.21 148.98 -67.30
N ASN A 36 44.01 150.27 -67.61
CA ASN A 36 44.59 151.38 -66.87
C ASN A 36 43.56 152.01 -65.93
N VAL A 37 43.97 152.39 -64.73
CA VAL A 37 43.10 153.06 -63.76
C VAL A 37 42.73 154.46 -64.26
N VAL A 38 41.44 154.78 -64.25
CA VAL A 38 40.87 156.11 -64.57
C VAL A 38 40.43 156.83 -63.29
N GLU A 39 40.21 158.14 -63.35
CA GLU A 39 39.76 158.93 -62.19
C GLU A 39 38.38 158.43 -61.71
N GLY A 40 38.32 157.86 -60.51
CA GLY A 40 37.11 157.26 -59.93
C GLY A 40 37.38 155.85 -59.34
N THR A 41 36.31 155.08 -59.15
CA THR A 41 36.39 153.65 -58.77
C THR A 41 36.16 152.79 -59.99
N THR A 42 37.11 151.91 -60.31
CA THR A 42 36.93 150.84 -61.30
C THR A 42 36.36 149.62 -60.59
N GLU A 43 35.18 149.17 -60.98
CA GLU A 43 34.56 147.94 -60.49
C GLU A 43 34.66 146.86 -61.57
N VAL A 44 35.10 145.65 -61.18
CA VAL A 44 35.08 144.45 -62.04
C VAL A 44 34.18 143.43 -61.36
N THR A 45 33.11 143.03 -62.04
CA THR A 45 32.12 142.09 -61.50
C THR A 45 32.28 140.71 -62.13
N TYR A 46 32.51 139.69 -61.30
CA TYR A 46 32.53 138.29 -61.72
C TYR A 46 31.15 137.64 -61.53
N ILE A 47 30.64 137.01 -62.58
CA ILE A 47 29.37 136.28 -62.55
C ILE A 47 29.65 134.82 -62.27
N TYR A 48 29.00 134.31 -61.22
CA TYR A 48 29.02 132.90 -60.85
C TYR A 48 27.63 132.31 -61.00
N GLU A 49 27.58 131.02 -61.30
CA GLU A 49 26.34 130.28 -61.41
C GLU A 49 26.33 129.07 -60.45
N PRO A 50 25.20 128.76 -59.80
CA PRO A 50 25.13 127.70 -58.81
C PRO A 50 25.32 126.32 -59.47
N GLY A 51 26.02 125.43 -58.77
CA GLY A 51 26.10 124.02 -59.13
C GLY A 51 24.72 123.37 -59.10
N GLY A 52 24.53 122.37 -59.96
CA GLY A 52 23.32 121.54 -59.96
C GLY A 52 23.54 120.24 -59.20
N SER A 53 22.47 119.47 -58.99
CA SER A 53 22.52 118.16 -58.34
C SER A 53 21.69 117.13 -59.11
N VAL A 54 21.94 115.85 -58.83
CA VAL A 54 21.13 114.74 -59.32
C VAL A 54 20.77 113.87 -58.11
N THR A 55 19.48 113.64 -57.90
CA THR A 55 18.97 112.83 -56.80
C THR A 55 18.24 111.60 -57.35
N VAL A 56 18.66 110.42 -56.89
CA VAL A 56 18.07 109.13 -57.22
C VAL A 56 17.08 108.72 -56.14
N ASN A 57 15.85 108.41 -56.53
CA ASN A 57 14.75 108.00 -55.67
C ASN A 57 14.37 106.53 -55.95
N TYR A 58 13.96 105.81 -54.91
CA TYR A 58 13.56 104.41 -54.98
C TYR A 58 12.14 104.24 -54.46
N VAL A 59 11.19 104.00 -55.36
CA VAL A 59 9.77 103.93 -55.03
C VAL A 59 9.13 102.65 -55.55
N THR A 60 8.01 102.25 -54.97
CA THR A 60 7.15 101.20 -55.50
C THR A 60 6.26 101.69 -56.64
N THR A 61 5.56 100.78 -57.31
CA THR A 61 4.58 101.11 -58.37
C THR A 61 3.44 102.03 -57.93
N ASP A 62 3.15 102.12 -56.63
CA ASP A 62 2.19 103.05 -56.03
C ASP A 62 2.82 104.36 -55.50
N GLY A 63 4.14 104.52 -55.65
CA GLY A 63 4.88 105.73 -55.26
C GLY A 63 5.45 105.72 -53.83
N THR A 64 5.31 104.63 -53.08
CA THR A 64 5.88 104.52 -51.73
C THR A 64 7.40 104.42 -51.76
N VAL A 65 8.10 105.24 -50.96
CA VAL A 65 9.57 105.20 -50.87
C VAL A 65 10.03 103.96 -50.09
N ILE A 66 10.88 103.13 -50.71
CA ILE A 66 11.39 101.87 -50.13
C ILE A 66 12.87 101.89 -49.76
N LYS A 67 13.60 102.91 -50.20
CA LYS A 67 14.99 103.16 -49.83
C LYS A 67 15.23 104.67 -49.85
N SER A 68 16.01 105.17 -48.89
CA SER A 68 16.34 106.60 -48.81
C SER A 68 16.92 107.13 -50.12
N PRO A 69 16.52 108.32 -50.59
CA PRO A 69 17.10 108.94 -51.77
C PRO A 69 18.61 109.14 -51.64
N VAL A 70 19.32 109.03 -52.75
CA VAL A 70 20.78 109.16 -52.84
C VAL A 70 21.13 110.34 -53.74
N LYS A 71 22.07 111.18 -53.31
CA LYS A 71 22.68 112.20 -54.17
C LYS A 71 23.74 111.52 -55.04
N ASP A 72 23.45 111.38 -56.32
CA ASP A 72 24.38 110.88 -57.33
C ASP A 72 25.47 111.93 -57.59
N GLU A 73 25.03 113.17 -57.74
CA GLU A 73 25.87 114.36 -57.85
C GLU A 73 25.33 115.45 -56.92
N GLU A 74 26.21 116.11 -56.18
CA GLU A 74 25.85 117.18 -55.24
C GLU A 74 26.63 118.45 -55.54
N ASN A 75 25.90 119.55 -55.81
CA ASN A 75 26.48 120.86 -56.12
C ASN A 75 27.58 120.79 -57.21
N ALA A 76 27.38 119.96 -58.22
CA ALA A 76 28.33 119.70 -59.29
C ALA A 76 28.39 120.83 -60.33
N GLU A 77 29.53 120.92 -61.03
CA GLU A 77 29.77 121.95 -62.04
C GLU A 77 28.77 121.86 -63.20
N PRO A 78 28.12 122.98 -63.59
CA PRO A 78 27.23 123.01 -64.73
C PRO A 78 27.92 122.52 -66.02
N GLY A 79 27.24 121.68 -66.78
CA GLY A 79 27.79 121.04 -67.98
C GLY A 79 28.55 119.73 -67.74
N LYS A 80 28.91 119.39 -66.49
CA LYS A 80 29.46 118.06 -66.14
C LYS A 80 28.48 116.96 -66.53
N SER A 81 28.94 115.86 -67.13
CA SER A 81 28.09 114.70 -67.42
C SER A 81 27.83 113.85 -66.18
N TYR A 82 26.66 113.25 -66.06
CA TYR A 82 26.30 112.30 -65.00
C TYR A 82 25.69 111.01 -65.57
N THR A 83 25.72 109.93 -64.78
CA THR A 83 25.05 108.65 -65.04
C THR A 83 24.66 108.01 -63.70
N THR A 84 23.42 107.54 -63.57
CA THR A 84 22.90 106.98 -62.31
C THR A 84 22.98 105.45 -62.21
N GLU A 85 23.76 104.81 -63.08
CA GLU A 85 23.82 103.35 -63.19
C GLU A 85 24.36 102.66 -61.93
N ASP A 86 25.31 103.28 -61.23
CA ASP A 86 25.84 102.81 -59.94
C ASP A 86 24.79 102.81 -58.82
N ASN A 87 23.74 103.61 -59.00
CA ASN A 87 22.62 103.77 -58.09
C ASN A 87 21.36 102.98 -58.51
N LYS A 88 21.49 101.99 -59.41
CA LYS A 88 20.37 101.19 -59.98
C LYS A 88 20.37 99.70 -59.55
N PRO A 89 20.02 99.37 -58.30
CA PRO A 89 19.94 97.97 -57.88
C PRO A 89 18.75 97.27 -58.54
N THR A 90 18.94 96.02 -58.97
CA THR A 90 17.89 95.19 -59.59
C THR A 90 16.87 94.66 -58.59
N THR A 91 17.25 94.57 -57.31
CA THR A 91 16.37 94.21 -56.20
C THR A 91 16.70 95.06 -54.97
N ILE A 92 15.69 95.34 -54.15
CA ILE A 92 15.83 96.00 -52.85
C ILE A 92 15.13 95.13 -51.82
N THR A 93 15.81 94.74 -50.76
CA THR A 93 15.20 94.10 -49.58
C THR A 93 15.18 95.11 -48.43
N THR A 94 14.00 95.38 -47.91
CA THR A 94 13.78 96.28 -46.77
C THR A 94 14.10 95.59 -45.45
N GLU A 95 14.22 96.36 -44.36
CA GLU A 95 14.55 95.83 -43.03
C GLU A 95 13.52 94.82 -42.49
N ASP A 96 12.25 94.93 -42.91
CA ASP A 96 11.18 93.97 -42.60
C ASP A 96 11.20 92.72 -43.49
N GLY A 97 12.23 92.56 -44.34
CA GLY A 97 12.44 91.38 -45.16
C GLY A 97 11.65 91.34 -46.47
N LYS A 98 10.88 92.39 -46.81
CA LYS A 98 10.20 92.48 -48.10
C LYS A 98 11.19 92.77 -49.21
N THR A 99 11.10 92.00 -50.27
CA THR A 99 11.91 92.15 -51.47
C THR A 99 11.08 92.81 -52.57
N TYR A 100 11.68 93.78 -53.24
CA TYR A 100 11.15 94.49 -54.38
C TYR A 100 12.07 94.33 -55.58
N LYS A 101 11.51 94.17 -56.77
CA LYS A 101 12.25 93.99 -58.02
C LYS A 101 12.09 95.21 -58.92
N LEU A 102 13.18 95.67 -59.53
CA LEU A 102 13.14 96.84 -60.42
C LEU A 102 12.19 96.57 -61.61
N VAL A 103 11.35 97.55 -61.93
CA VAL A 103 10.50 97.59 -63.12
C VAL A 103 11.15 98.56 -64.12
N PRO A 104 11.99 98.07 -65.05
CA PRO A 104 12.86 98.95 -65.83
C PRO A 104 12.09 99.99 -66.66
N ASN A 105 10.94 99.58 -67.21
CA ASN A 105 10.09 100.42 -68.05
C ASN A 105 9.30 101.50 -67.30
N ALA A 106 9.33 101.49 -65.96
CA ALA A 106 8.64 102.46 -65.12
C ALA A 106 9.59 103.53 -64.55
N THR A 107 10.88 103.48 -64.88
CA THR A 107 11.86 104.51 -64.51
C THR A 107 11.45 105.87 -65.07
N THR A 108 11.56 106.92 -64.26
CA THR A 108 11.26 108.30 -64.69
C THR A 108 12.44 109.23 -64.42
N GLY A 109 12.60 110.25 -65.27
CA GLY A 109 13.78 111.12 -65.30
C GLY A 109 14.87 110.62 -66.25
N ASP A 110 15.83 111.50 -66.56
CA ASP A 110 16.95 111.18 -67.45
C ASP A 110 18.08 110.51 -66.67
N GLU A 111 18.30 109.22 -66.89
CA GLU A 111 19.38 108.43 -66.24
C GLU A 111 20.79 108.86 -66.68
N ASN A 112 20.90 109.59 -67.79
CA ASN A 112 22.15 110.13 -68.31
C ASN A 112 21.91 111.56 -68.82
N GLY A 113 22.83 112.47 -68.53
CA GLY A 113 22.72 113.85 -68.99
C GLY A 113 23.89 114.71 -68.57
N THR A 114 23.69 116.04 -68.62
CA THR A 114 24.62 117.03 -68.07
C THR A 114 23.96 117.82 -66.94
N ILE A 115 24.75 118.34 -66.01
CA ILE A 115 24.27 119.16 -64.89
C ILE A 115 23.77 120.51 -65.41
N THR A 116 22.55 120.89 -65.03
CA THR A 116 22.00 122.24 -65.27
C THR A 116 22.27 123.11 -64.05
N SER A 117 22.69 124.36 -64.27
CA SER A 117 22.95 125.34 -63.21
C SER A 117 21.73 125.53 -62.29
N GLY A 118 21.97 125.34 -60.99
CA GLY A 118 20.97 125.52 -59.92
C GLY A 118 19.79 124.54 -59.91
N GLU A 119 19.77 123.52 -60.77
CA GLU A 119 18.70 122.52 -60.84
C GLU A 119 19.07 121.26 -60.04
N ASP A 120 18.08 120.63 -59.40
CA ASP A 120 18.19 119.29 -58.81
C ASP A 120 17.36 118.31 -59.65
N LYS A 121 18.04 117.54 -60.52
CA LYS A 121 17.40 116.59 -61.40
C LYS A 121 16.98 115.35 -60.61
N GLN A 122 15.73 114.93 -60.78
CA GLN A 122 15.18 113.76 -60.11
C GLN A 122 15.18 112.56 -61.07
N VAL A 123 15.89 111.49 -60.70
CA VAL A 123 15.76 110.17 -61.33
C VAL A 123 15.04 109.25 -60.35
N THR A 124 14.00 108.55 -60.79
CA THR A 124 13.19 107.69 -59.93
C THR A 124 13.11 106.29 -60.51
N TYR A 125 13.70 105.33 -59.78
CA TYR A 125 13.59 103.90 -60.05
C TYR A 125 12.36 103.33 -59.36
N VAL A 126 11.52 102.64 -60.14
CA VAL A 126 10.24 102.08 -59.69
C VAL A 126 10.36 100.56 -59.53
N TYR A 127 9.90 100.03 -58.40
CA TYR A 127 10.00 98.63 -58.05
C TYR A 127 8.62 97.98 -57.82
N GLU A 128 8.51 96.69 -58.13
CA GLU A 128 7.34 95.86 -57.83
C GLU A 128 7.62 94.95 -56.64
N GLU A 129 6.62 94.75 -55.77
CA GLU A 129 6.74 93.89 -54.60
C GLU A 129 6.77 92.40 -55.00
N VAL A 130 7.73 91.64 -54.48
CA VAL A 130 7.84 90.20 -54.69
C VAL A 130 7.02 89.46 -53.64
N LYS A 131 6.15 88.56 -54.12
CA LYS A 131 5.21 87.78 -53.30
C LYS A 131 5.45 86.28 -53.41
N GLY A 132 5.04 85.55 -52.38
CA GLY A 132 5.08 84.09 -52.33
C GLY A 132 3.88 83.49 -51.60
N ASN A 133 3.78 82.16 -51.60
CA ASN A 133 2.72 81.41 -50.92
C ASN A 133 3.27 80.17 -50.21
N VAL A 134 2.56 79.71 -49.18
CA VAL A 134 2.88 78.50 -48.43
C VAL A 134 1.75 77.50 -48.60
N VAL A 135 2.08 76.27 -49.00
CA VAL A 135 1.12 75.19 -49.26
C VAL A 135 1.47 73.97 -48.42
N VAL A 136 0.46 73.41 -47.75
CA VAL A 136 0.55 72.20 -46.93
C VAL A 136 -0.01 71.01 -47.70
N ASN A 137 0.81 69.97 -47.88
CA ASN A 137 0.43 68.71 -48.51
C ASN A 137 0.27 67.60 -47.47
N TYR A 138 -0.57 66.61 -47.80
CA TYR A 138 -0.86 65.46 -46.94
C TYR A 138 -0.69 64.17 -47.73
N ILE A 139 0.32 63.39 -47.37
CA ILE A 139 0.62 62.13 -48.05
C ILE A 139 0.68 60.97 -47.05
N ASP A 140 0.50 59.75 -47.55
CA ASP A 140 0.82 58.55 -46.79
C ASP A 140 2.33 58.22 -46.82
N THR A 141 2.74 57.18 -46.10
CA THR A 141 4.12 56.67 -46.09
C THR A 141 4.62 56.14 -47.44
N GLU A 142 3.74 55.93 -48.42
CA GLU A 142 4.07 55.49 -49.78
C GLU A 142 4.18 56.68 -50.75
N GLY A 143 3.79 57.89 -50.32
CA GLY A 143 3.81 59.11 -51.11
C GLY A 143 2.49 59.43 -51.81
N ASN A 144 1.41 58.69 -51.55
CA ASN A 144 0.11 58.96 -52.14
C ASN A 144 -0.58 60.11 -51.40
N VAL A 145 -1.24 61.01 -52.15
CA VAL A 145 -2.02 62.12 -51.56
C VAL A 145 -3.28 61.58 -50.90
N ILE A 146 -3.43 61.84 -49.60
CA ILE A 146 -4.57 61.35 -48.78
C ILE A 146 -5.57 62.45 -48.40
N LYS A 147 -5.21 63.71 -48.59
CA LYS A 147 -6.09 64.87 -48.40
C LYS A 147 -5.65 65.97 -49.35
N THR A 148 -6.60 66.72 -49.89
CA THR A 148 -6.33 67.85 -50.79
C THR A 148 -5.37 68.85 -50.12
N PRO A 149 -4.34 69.35 -50.84
CA PRO A 149 -3.45 70.37 -50.32
C PRO A 149 -4.20 71.62 -49.85
N VAL A 150 -3.68 72.27 -48.81
CA VAL A 150 -4.25 73.50 -48.22
C VAL A 150 -3.27 74.64 -48.42
N GLU A 151 -3.75 75.80 -48.87
CA GLU A 151 -2.96 77.04 -48.82
C GLU A 151 -2.97 77.58 -47.39
N ASP A 152 -1.79 77.67 -46.78
CA ASP A 152 -1.60 78.21 -45.44
C ASP A 152 -1.49 79.74 -45.47
N THR A 153 -0.51 80.23 -46.21
CA THR A 153 -0.25 81.66 -46.39
C THR A 153 -0.39 82.01 -47.85
N LYS A 154 -1.40 82.82 -48.19
CA LYS A 154 -1.74 83.15 -49.58
C LYS A 154 -1.10 84.46 -50.04
N SER A 155 -0.28 84.39 -51.09
CA SER A 155 0.26 85.54 -51.85
C SER A 155 0.71 86.69 -50.93
N ALA A 156 1.53 86.35 -49.94
CA ALA A 156 2.07 87.29 -48.97
C ALA A 156 3.38 87.90 -49.47
N SER A 157 3.70 89.09 -48.96
CA SER A 157 4.99 89.73 -49.17
C SER A 157 6.11 88.81 -48.67
N THR A 158 7.24 88.81 -49.37
CA THR A 158 8.45 88.16 -48.88
C THR A 158 8.82 88.67 -47.48
N GLY A 159 9.42 87.81 -46.64
CA GLY A 159 9.72 88.12 -45.24
C GLY A 159 8.58 87.86 -44.25
N THR A 160 7.32 87.84 -44.70
CA THR A 160 6.14 87.53 -43.85
C THR A 160 6.32 86.17 -43.17
N ALA A 161 6.15 86.11 -41.85
CA ALA A 161 6.26 84.85 -41.11
C ALA A 161 5.09 83.91 -41.42
N TYR A 162 5.35 82.60 -41.50
CA TYR A 162 4.34 81.54 -41.63
C TYR A 162 4.56 80.46 -40.57
N ASP A 163 3.48 79.75 -40.24
CA ASP A 163 3.45 78.58 -39.37
C ASP A 163 2.31 77.67 -39.82
N THR A 164 2.65 76.45 -40.24
CA THR A 164 1.74 75.47 -40.83
C THR A 164 1.19 74.45 -39.81
N THR A 165 1.45 74.65 -38.52
CA THR A 165 1.05 73.68 -37.48
C THR A 165 -0.46 73.64 -37.24
N ASP A 166 -1.19 74.70 -37.58
CA ASP A 166 -2.65 74.74 -37.60
C ASP A 166 -3.26 73.78 -38.64
N ASN A 167 -2.50 73.50 -39.69
CA ASN A 167 -2.82 72.58 -40.78
C ASN A 167 -2.29 71.15 -40.53
N LYS A 168 -2.01 70.78 -39.28
CA LYS A 168 -1.43 69.49 -38.88
C LYS A 168 -2.39 68.62 -38.03
N PRO A 169 -3.45 68.03 -38.62
CA PRO A 169 -4.35 67.14 -37.88
C PRO A 169 -3.62 65.88 -37.39
N THR A 170 -4.00 65.38 -36.21
CA THR A 170 -3.45 64.12 -35.68
C THR A 170 -3.89 62.90 -36.49
N THR A 171 -5.09 62.97 -37.07
CA THR A 171 -5.66 61.91 -37.91
C THR A 171 -6.38 62.49 -39.12
N ILE A 172 -6.36 61.76 -40.24
CA ILE A 172 -7.12 62.05 -41.45
C ILE A 172 -7.99 60.84 -41.77
N THR A 173 -9.26 61.06 -42.09
CA THR A 173 -10.17 60.03 -42.61
C THR A 173 -10.51 60.37 -44.04
N THR A 174 -10.19 59.47 -44.97
CA THR A 174 -10.49 59.59 -46.41
C THR A 174 -11.97 59.27 -46.71
N GLU A 175 -12.46 59.64 -47.90
CA GLU A 175 -13.86 59.42 -48.30
C GLU A 175 -14.28 57.94 -48.27
N ASP A 176 -13.34 57.02 -48.48
CA ASP A 176 -13.54 55.57 -48.40
C ASP A 176 -13.57 55.04 -46.95
N GLY A 177 -13.43 55.90 -45.95
CA GLY A 177 -13.43 55.55 -44.53
C GLY A 177 -12.08 55.07 -43.99
N THR A 178 -11.00 55.07 -44.79
CA THR A 178 -9.67 54.72 -44.29
C THR A 178 -9.15 55.81 -43.33
N VAL A 179 -8.64 55.42 -42.17
CA VAL A 179 -8.05 56.34 -41.18
C VAL A 179 -6.54 56.32 -41.29
N TYR A 180 -5.92 57.50 -41.23
CA TYR A 180 -4.48 57.71 -41.22
C TYR A 180 -4.09 58.52 -39.98
N GLU A 181 -2.95 58.22 -39.38
CA GLU A 181 -2.39 58.93 -38.22
C GLU A 181 -1.06 59.57 -38.60
N ILE A 182 -0.82 60.80 -38.13
CA ILE A 182 0.39 61.54 -38.46
C ILE A 182 1.66 60.84 -37.97
N VAL A 183 2.73 60.91 -38.76
CA VAL A 183 4.08 60.46 -38.38
C VAL A 183 4.99 61.69 -38.32
N PRO A 184 5.06 62.39 -37.17
CA PRO A 184 5.69 63.71 -37.09
C PRO A 184 7.15 63.75 -37.57
N VAL A 185 7.90 62.67 -37.33
CA VAL A 185 9.31 62.54 -37.71
C VAL A 185 9.55 62.50 -39.22
N LEU A 186 8.50 62.32 -40.02
CA LEU A 186 8.57 62.26 -41.49
C LEU A 186 8.08 63.55 -42.16
N THR A 187 7.86 64.63 -41.41
CA THR A 187 7.50 65.94 -41.98
C THR A 187 8.60 66.43 -42.93
N ILE A 188 8.23 66.87 -44.14
CA ILE A 188 9.15 67.35 -45.18
C ILE A 188 8.93 68.85 -45.36
N GLY A 189 10.01 69.64 -45.28
CA GLY A 189 9.94 71.10 -45.28
C GLY A 189 10.00 71.68 -43.87
N SER A 190 10.07 73.00 -43.77
CA SER A 190 10.08 73.71 -42.48
C SER A 190 8.65 74.09 -42.11
N GLU A 191 8.18 73.68 -40.93
CA GLU A 191 6.80 73.98 -40.49
C GLU A 191 6.58 75.47 -40.23
N SER A 192 7.65 76.23 -39.97
CA SER A 192 7.64 77.68 -39.81
C SER A 192 8.82 78.33 -40.50
N GLY A 193 8.68 79.61 -40.85
CA GLY A 193 9.72 80.40 -41.51
C GLY A 193 9.21 81.73 -42.03
N SER A 194 9.91 82.31 -43.00
CA SER A 194 9.47 83.51 -43.73
C SER A 194 9.16 83.17 -45.18
N VAL A 195 8.13 83.81 -45.74
CA VAL A 195 7.74 83.66 -47.14
C VAL A 195 8.88 84.12 -48.04
N VAL A 196 9.21 83.29 -49.03
CA VAL A 196 10.18 83.57 -50.10
C VAL A 196 9.46 83.69 -51.44
N GLU A 197 10.16 84.14 -52.49
CA GLU A 197 9.60 84.19 -53.85
C GLU A 197 9.13 82.79 -54.30
N GLY A 198 7.89 82.71 -54.80
CA GLY A 198 7.29 81.45 -55.27
C GLY A 198 6.54 80.68 -54.17
N THR A 199 6.40 79.36 -54.36
CA THR A 199 5.64 78.49 -53.47
C THR A 199 6.55 77.69 -52.53
N THR A 200 6.42 77.94 -51.24
CA THR A 200 7.00 77.09 -50.17
C THR A 200 6.05 75.92 -49.90
N GLN A 201 6.57 74.70 -49.81
CA GLN A 201 5.77 73.50 -49.55
C GLN A 201 6.18 72.84 -48.23
N VAL A 202 5.19 72.49 -47.42
CA VAL A 202 5.33 71.66 -46.22
C VAL A 202 4.48 70.42 -46.41
N THR A 203 5.05 69.24 -46.20
CA THR A 203 4.35 67.97 -46.41
C THR A 203 4.30 67.18 -45.12
N TYR A 204 3.09 66.93 -44.63
CA TYR A 204 2.84 66.04 -43.50
C TYR A 204 2.62 64.61 -44.00
N VAL A 205 3.37 63.66 -43.42
CA VAL A 205 3.31 62.24 -43.75
C VAL A 205 2.52 61.49 -42.70
N TYR A 206 1.58 60.65 -43.14
CA TYR A 206 0.70 59.87 -42.29
C TYR A 206 0.87 58.39 -42.57
N ARG A 207 0.72 57.55 -41.55
CA ARG A 207 0.64 56.10 -41.71
C ARG A 207 -0.82 55.68 -41.70
N LYS A 208 -1.17 54.71 -42.54
CA LYS A 208 -2.50 54.09 -42.50
C LYS A 208 -2.70 53.46 -41.13
N VAL A 209 -3.72 53.91 -40.41
CA VAL A 209 -4.24 53.22 -39.23
C VAL A 209 -5.06 52.08 -39.79
N SER A 210 -4.49 50.87 -39.74
CA SER A 210 -5.33 49.68 -39.77
C SER A 210 -6.33 49.86 -38.65
N THR A 211 -7.62 49.99 -38.98
CA THR A 211 -8.65 49.75 -37.98
C THR A 211 -8.27 48.45 -37.30
N PRO A 212 -8.24 48.37 -35.95
CA PRO A 212 -8.29 47.06 -35.37
C PRO A 212 -9.57 46.45 -35.96
N THR A 213 -9.42 45.39 -36.76
CA THR A 213 -10.38 44.28 -36.68
C THR A 213 -10.74 44.22 -35.20
N PRO A 214 -12.03 44.35 -34.80
CA PRO A 214 -12.41 44.42 -33.38
C PRO A 214 -11.55 43.41 -32.68
N ALA A 215 -10.70 43.87 -31.74
CA ALA A 215 -9.64 43.04 -31.17
C ALA A 215 -10.28 41.69 -30.91
N VAL A 216 -9.90 40.69 -31.72
CA VAL A 216 -10.56 39.40 -31.61
C VAL A 216 -10.20 39.01 -30.19
N LYS A 217 -11.20 39.03 -29.31
CA LYS A 217 -11.02 38.64 -27.93
C LYS A 217 -10.62 37.19 -28.05
N ASN A 218 -9.32 36.95 -27.97
CA ASN A 218 -8.81 35.63 -28.19
C ASN A 218 -8.73 34.97 -26.82
N GLY A 219 -8.99 33.68 -26.81
CA GLY A 219 -8.74 32.86 -25.64
C GLY A 219 -8.04 31.57 -26.01
N THR A 220 -7.49 30.93 -25.00
CA THR A 220 -6.87 29.60 -25.08
C THR A 220 -7.62 28.67 -24.15
N VAL A 221 -7.78 27.42 -24.54
CA VAL A 221 -8.32 26.37 -23.66
C VAL A 221 -7.18 25.43 -23.30
N VAL A 222 -6.91 25.30 -22.01
CA VAL A 222 -5.84 24.47 -21.47
C VAL A 222 -6.45 23.39 -20.58
N VAL A 223 -5.98 22.16 -20.76
CA VAL A 223 -6.35 21.00 -19.97
C VAL A 223 -5.23 20.68 -18.99
N ASN A 224 -5.56 20.68 -17.70
CA ASN A 224 -4.67 20.29 -16.62
C ASN A 224 -5.01 18.90 -16.10
N TYR A 225 -3.99 18.16 -15.67
CA TYR A 225 -4.12 16.83 -15.09
C TYR A 225 -3.50 16.84 -13.69
N VAL A 226 -4.34 16.77 -12.66
CA VAL A 226 -3.92 16.91 -11.27
C VAL A 226 -4.46 15.78 -10.40
N THR A 227 -3.84 15.55 -9.26
CA THR A 227 -4.41 14.75 -8.18
C THR A 227 -5.46 15.53 -7.38
N GLU A 228 -6.16 14.84 -6.47
CA GLU A 228 -7.16 15.45 -5.58
C GLU A 228 -6.61 16.60 -4.70
N ASP A 229 -5.32 16.57 -4.35
CA ASP A 229 -4.60 17.62 -3.62
C ASP A 229 -4.05 18.73 -4.54
N GLY A 230 -4.25 18.63 -5.86
CA GLY A 230 -3.81 19.62 -6.85
C GLY A 230 -2.41 19.40 -7.42
N THR A 231 -1.73 18.29 -7.08
CA THR A 231 -0.41 17.96 -7.63
C THR A 231 -0.53 17.62 -9.11
N VAL A 232 0.24 18.29 -9.97
CA VAL A 232 0.25 18.03 -11.42
C VAL A 232 0.92 16.69 -11.72
N ILE A 233 0.24 15.80 -12.45
CA ILE A 233 0.73 14.44 -12.76
C ILE A 233 1.07 14.24 -14.26
N LYS A 234 0.62 15.16 -15.11
CA LYS A 234 0.93 15.17 -16.55
C LYS A 234 0.98 16.62 -16.98
N SER A 235 1.92 16.94 -17.88
CA SER A 235 2.05 18.29 -18.42
C SER A 235 0.71 18.79 -19.00
N PRO A 236 0.33 20.05 -18.74
CA PRO A 236 -0.84 20.66 -19.34
C PRO A 236 -0.82 20.55 -20.86
N VAL A 237 -1.99 20.35 -21.46
CA VAL A 237 -2.16 20.31 -22.92
C VAL A 237 -3.00 21.50 -23.35
N THR A 238 -2.55 22.22 -24.37
CA THR A 238 -3.41 23.18 -25.06
C THR A 238 -4.39 22.40 -25.93
N ASP A 239 -5.65 22.40 -25.52
CA ASP A 239 -6.76 21.78 -26.26
C ASP A 239 -7.12 22.62 -27.48
N THR A 240 -7.49 23.88 -27.22
CA THR A 240 -7.81 24.87 -28.25
C THR A 240 -6.75 25.97 -28.19
N PRO A 241 -5.87 26.09 -29.22
CA PRO A 241 -4.88 27.16 -29.28
C PRO A 241 -5.57 28.53 -29.41
N THR A 242 -4.81 29.61 -29.29
CA THR A 242 -5.34 30.99 -29.31
C THR A 242 -6.33 31.20 -30.45
N SER A 243 -7.61 31.29 -30.10
CA SER A 243 -8.72 31.29 -31.06
C SER A 243 -9.70 32.43 -30.73
N PRO A 244 -10.50 32.87 -31.71
CA PRO A 244 -11.54 33.88 -31.48
C PRO A 244 -12.55 33.50 -30.39
N GLU A 245 -12.99 34.47 -29.58
CA GLU A 245 -14.12 34.33 -28.65
C GLU A 245 -15.35 33.80 -29.41
N GLY A 246 -16.03 32.83 -28.80
CA GLY A 246 -17.14 32.11 -29.42
C GLY A 246 -16.73 30.84 -30.17
N THR A 247 -15.43 30.58 -30.40
CA THR A 247 -14.97 29.30 -30.97
C THR A 247 -15.37 28.15 -30.05
N SER A 248 -16.06 27.13 -30.55
CA SER A 248 -16.43 25.97 -29.74
C SER A 248 -15.21 25.13 -29.37
N TYR A 249 -15.14 24.65 -28.14
CA TYR A 249 -14.16 23.66 -27.69
C TYR A 249 -14.85 22.47 -27.03
N ASP A 250 -14.16 21.31 -27.06
CA ASP A 250 -14.54 20.07 -26.40
C ASP A 250 -13.25 19.39 -25.93
N THR A 251 -13.02 19.36 -24.61
CA THR A 251 -11.78 18.85 -24.02
C THR A 251 -11.80 17.33 -23.80
N THR A 252 -12.81 16.61 -24.28
CA THR A 252 -12.98 15.17 -24.02
C THR A 252 -11.97 14.30 -24.77
N ASP A 253 -11.39 14.79 -25.87
CA ASP A 253 -10.27 14.17 -26.58
C ASP A 253 -8.98 14.18 -25.72
N ASN A 254 -8.87 15.11 -24.80
CA ASN A 254 -7.81 15.27 -23.82
C ASN A 254 -8.14 14.66 -22.44
N LYS A 255 -9.10 13.72 -22.37
CA LYS A 255 -9.58 13.08 -21.13
C LYS A 255 -9.20 11.59 -21.02
N PRO A 256 -7.92 11.25 -20.80
CA PRO A 256 -7.53 9.86 -20.59
C PRO A 256 -8.14 9.34 -19.29
N THR A 257 -8.71 8.14 -19.34
CA THR A 257 -9.27 7.46 -18.17
C THR A 257 -8.17 7.04 -17.19
N GLU A 258 -6.95 6.80 -17.69
CA GLU A 258 -5.79 6.39 -16.89
C GLU A 258 -4.52 7.11 -17.36
N ILE A 259 -3.65 7.46 -16.42
CA ILE A 259 -2.32 8.05 -16.64
C ILE A 259 -1.30 7.22 -15.86
N THR A 260 -0.22 6.80 -16.54
CA THR A 260 0.97 6.20 -15.91
C THR A 260 2.12 7.19 -16.03
N THR A 261 2.70 7.58 -14.90
CA THR A 261 3.85 8.49 -14.84
C THR A 261 5.17 7.76 -15.06
N GLU A 262 6.26 8.51 -15.28
CA GLU A 262 7.59 7.96 -15.60
C GLU A 262 8.16 7.07 -14.48
N ASP A 263 7.79 7.31 -13.23
CA ASP A 263 8.10 6.48 -12.06
C ASP A 263 7.28 5.17 -11.99
N GLY A 264 6.37 4.95 -12.94
CA GLY A 264 5.47 3.80 -12.97
C GLY A 264 4.22 3.95 -12.09
N SER A 265 4.01 5.08 -11.41
CA SER A 265 2.78 5.31 -10.65
C SER A 265 1.58 5.42 -11.60
N ARG A 266 0.50 4.68 -11.29
CA ARG A 266 -0.75 4.70 -12.06
C ARG A 266 -1.77 5.63 -11.40
N TYR A 267 -2.51 6.38 -12.20
CA TYR A 267 -3.54 7.32 -11.78
C TYR A 267 -4.79 7.12 -12.62
N VAL A 268 -5.98 7.11 -12.01
CA VAL A 268 -7.24 6.94 -12.72
C VAL A 268 -8.13 8.16 -12.51
N LEU A 269 -8.82 8.57 -13.58
CA LEU A 269 -9.68 9.73 -13.60
C LEU A 269 -10.84 9.59 -12.59
N ILE A 270 -11.19 10.68 -11.91
CA ILE A 270 -12.39 10.82 -11.08
C ILE A 270 -13.36 11.76 -11.83
N PRO A 271 -14.28 11.25 -12.67
CA PRO A 271 -15.12 12.10 -13.51
C PRO A 271 -15.99 13.09 -12.73
N SER A 272 -16.40 12.73 -11.51
CA SER A 272 -17.21 13.59 -10.63
C SER A 272 -16.46 14.79 -10.06
N LYS A 273 -15.12 14.83 -10.16
CA LYS A 273 -14.27 15.90 -9.66
C LYS A 273 -13.64 16.76 -10.76
N THR A 274 -14.04 16.60 -12.02
CA THR A 274 -13.63 17.52 -13.09
C THR A 274 -13.99 18.96 -12.72
N ILE A 275 -13.04 19.88 -12.86
CA ILE A 275 -13.21 21.31 -12.56
C ILE A 275 -13.19 22.08 -13.87
N GLY A 276 -14.18 22.95 -14.07
CA GLY A 276 -14.40 23.65 -15.34
C GLY A 276 -15.42 22.94 -16.23
N SER A 277 -15.76 23.55 -17.36
CA SER A 277 -16.70 22.98 -18.33
C SER A 277 -15.93 22.23 -19.40
N GLU A 278 -16.21 20.94 -19.60
CA GLU A 278 -15.55 20.13 -20.64
C GLU A 278 -15.94 20.57 -22.06
N ASN A 279 -17.06 21.28 -22.19
CA ASN A 279 -17.59 21.79 -23.44
C ASN A 279 -17.97 23.25 -23.28
N GLY A 280 -17.76 24.06 -24.31
CA GLY A 280 -18.16 25.45 -24.29
C GLY A 280 -17.69 26.24 -25.49
N THR A 281 -17.65 27.55 -25.33
CA THR A 281 -17.05 28.47 -26.30
C THR A 281 -15.90 29.21 -25.65
N VAL A 282 -14.81 29.45 -26.39
CA VAL A 282 -13.67 30.25 -25.96
C VAL A 282 -14.16 31.62 -25.51
N VAL A 283 -13.71 32.06 -24.32
CA VAL A 283 -13.90 33.41 -23.79
C VAL A 283 -12.57 34.15 -23.79
N GLU A 284 -12.58 35.47 -23.58
CA GLU A 284 -11.36 36.28 -23.49
C GLU A 284 -10.41 35.77 -22.39
N GLY A 285 -9.16 35.44 -22.75
CA GLY A 285 -8.14 34.93 -21.83
C GLY A 285 -8.02 33.40 -21.78
N GLU A 286 -7.45 32.87 -20.71
CA GLU A 286 -7.23 31.42 -20.56
C GLU A 286 -8.42 30.75 -19.87
N THR A 287 -9.06 29.80 -20.55
CA THR A 287 -10.03 28.87 -19.97
C THR A 287 -9.30 27.60 -19.56
N VAL A 288 -9.42 27.22 -18.29
CA VAL A 288 -8.76 26.03 -17.75
C VAL A 288 -9.80 24.97 -17.41
N VAL A 289 -9.65 23.78 -18.01
CA VAL A 289 -10.36 22.57 -17.61
C VAL A 289 -9.37 21.67 -16.87
N THR A 290 -9.73 21.22 -15.69
CA THR A 290 -8.85 20.39 -14.86
C THR A 290 -9.49 19.04 -14.61
N TYR A 291 -8.83 18.00 -15.12
CA TYR A 291 -9.16 16.62 -14.82
C TYR A 291 -8.45 16.17 -13.54
N VAL A 292 -9.24 15.68 -12.60
CA VAL A 292 -8.76 15.24 -11.28
C VAL A 292 -8.64 13.73 -11.25
N TYR A 293 -7.48 13.24 -10.84
CA TYR A 293 -7.12 11.83 -10.81
C TYR A 293 -6.84 11.34 -9.40
N LYS A 294 -7.05 10.04 -9.19
CA LYS A 294 -6.67 9.33 -7.98
C LYS A 294 -5.50 8.41 -8.23
N LYS A 295 -4.51 8.40 -7.33
CA LYS A 295 -3.43 7.41 -7.40
C LYS A 295 -4.00 6.02 -7.17
N VAL A 296 -3.59 5.06 -8.00
CA VAL A 296 -3.90 3.64 -7.83
C VAL A 296 -2.81 3.01 -6.96
N ALA A 297 -3.26 2.31 -5.92
CA ALA A 297 -2.39 1.54 -5.05
C ALA A 297 -1.95 0.24 -5.69
N ASN A 298 -0.91 -0.36 -5.12
CA ASN A 298 -0.38 -1.65 -5.55
C ASN A 298 -0.29 -2.63 -4.38
N TRP A 299 -0.48 -3.91 -4.66
CA TRP A 299 0.02 -4.97 -3.81
C TRP A 299 1.51 -5.11 -4.08
N ILE A 300 2.29 -5.12 -3.00
CA ILE A 300 3.74 -5.28 -3.06
C ILE A 300 4.09 -6.60 -2.34
N PRO A 301 4.14 -7.73 -3.06
CA PRO A 301 4.69 -8.99 -2.55
C PRO A 301 6.07 -8.76 -1.94
N GLN A 302 6.22 -9.04 -0.64
CA GLN A 302 7.49 -8.96 0.06
C GLN A 302 8.17 -10.32 0.00
N ILE A 303 8.73 -10.62 -1.18
CA ILE A 303 9.33 -11.91 -1.45
C ILE A 303 10.61 -12.05 -0.59
N PRO A 304 10.73 -13.11 0.21
CA PRO A 304 11.87 -13.30 1.08
C PRO A 304 13.12 -13.71 0.27
N SER A 305 14.29 -13.29 0.74
CA SER A 305 15.56 -13.71 0.16
C SER A 305 15.81 -15.19 0.45
N THR A 306 16.09 -15.98 -0.58
CA THR A 306 16.45 -17.40 -0.46
C THR A 306 17.86 -17.65 -1.00
N PRO A 307 18.51 -18.78 -0.67
CA PRO A 307 19.81 -19.11 -1.27
C PRO A 307 19.79 -19.19 -2.80
N GLU A 308 18.66 -19.59 -3.38
CA GLU A 308 18.45 -19.66 -4.84
C GLU A 308 18.12 -18.29 -5.46
N ASN A 309 17.60 -17.35 -4.66
CA ASN A 309 17.28 -15.99 -5.06
C ASN A 309 17.65 -14.98 -3.95
N PRO A 310 18.93 -14.58 -3.84
CA PRO A 310 19.43 -13.74 -2.75
C PRO A 310 19.00 -12.27 -2.86
N THR A 311 18.50 -11.84 -4.01
CA THR A 311 18.01 -10.48 -4.27
C THR A 311 16.68 -10.55 -5.00
N PRO A 312 15.59 -10.96 -4.32
CA PRO A 312 14.30 -11.11 -4.94
C PRO A 312 13.76 -9.75 -5.42
N VAL A 313 13.21 -9.74 -6.63
CA VAL A 313 12.50 -8.57 -7.17
C VAL A 313 11.06 -8.63 -6.66
N ASN A 314 10.63 -7.63 -5.91
CA ASN A 314 9.25 -7.50 -5.50
C ASN A 314 8.43 -6.94 -6.66
N PRO A 315 7.55 -7.72 -7.30
CA PRO A 315 6.71 -7.20 -8.38
C PRO A 315 5.73 -6.15 -7.83
N VAL A 316 5.31 -5.24 -8.69
CA VAL A 316 4.29 -4.25 -8.38
C VAL A 316 3.00 -4.71 -9.05
N ILE A 317 2.02 -5.15 -8.25
CA ILE A 317 0.75 -5.67 -8.76
C ILE A 317 -0.30 -4.60 -8.50
N PRO A 318 -0.83 -3.95 -9.54
CA PRO A 318 -1.70 -2.82 -9.31
C PRO A 318 -3.10 -3.26 -8.89
N TYR A 319 -3.77 -2.41 -8.11
CA TYR A 319 -5.13 -2.65 -7.66
C TYR A 319 -6.14 -2.53 -8.81
N PRO A 320 -7.20 -3.36 -8.82
CA PRO A 320 -8.36 -3.11 -9.63
C PRO A 320 -9.04 -1.83 -9.13
N PHE A 321 -9.57 -1.05 -10.07
CA PHE A 321 -10.13 0.25 -9.78
C PHE A 321 -11.38 0.48 -10.63
N ASP A 322 -12.41 1.06 -10.02
CA ASP A 322 -13.64 1.45 -10.69
C ASP A 322 -13.63 2.97 -10.95
N PRO A 323 -13.47 3.42 -12.22
CA PRO A 323 -13.45 4.85 -12.56
C PRO A 323 -14.78 5.57 -12.29
N THR A 324 -15.88 4.84 -12.18
CA THR A 324 -17.20 5.42 -11.86
C THR A 324 -17.42 5.58 -10.36
N ASN A 325 -16.65 4.86 -9.54
CA ASN A 325 -16.77 4.86 -8.10
C ASN A 325 -15.38 4.72 -7.43
N PRO A 326 -14.50 5.72 -7.61
CA PRO A 326 -13.07 5.66 -7.29
C PRO A 326 -12.75 5.59 -5.79
N ASP A 327 -13.75 5.80 -4.93
CA ASP A 327 -13.62 5.77 -3.47
C ASP A 327 -13.93 4.40 -2.87
N LYS A 328 -14.48 3.46 -3.65
CA LYS A 328 -14.74 2.12 -3.15
C LYS A 328 -13.68 1.13 -3.65
N PRO A 329 -13.13 0.30 -2.74
CA PRO A 329 -12.31 -0.84 -3.15
C PRO A 329 -13.10 -1.74 -4.10
N VAL A 330 -12.43 -2.23 -5.14
CA VAL A 330 -12.97 -3.25 -6.05
C VAL A 330 -12.55 -4.62 -5.55
N ASP A 331 -13.44 -5.60 -5.69
CA ASP A 331 -13.14 -7.00 -5.36
C ASP A 331 -11.97 -7.49 -6.24
N PRO A 332 -10.87 -8.00 -5.66
CA PRO A 332 -9.68 -8.47 -6.37
C PRO A 332 -9.92 -9.65 -7.31
N THR A 333 -11.07 -10.34 -7.20
CA THR A 333 -11.47 -11.40 -8.14
C THR A 333 -12.10 -10.86 -9.43
N THR A 334 -12.38 -9.55 -9.48
CA THR A 334 -12.87 -8.87 -10.67
C THR A 334 -11.71 -8.58 -11.62
N PRO A 335 -11.84 -8.84 -12.94
CA PRO A 335 -10.84 -8.41 -13.90
C PRO A 335 -10.55 -6.91 -13.78
N GLY A 336 -9.27 -6.54 -13.79
CA GLY A 336 -8.83 -5.14 -13.80
C GLY A 336 -9.14 -4.45 -15.12
N THR A 337 -8.70 -3.19 -15.27
CA THR A 337 -8.90 -2.39 -16.49
C THR A 337 -8.25 -3.00 -17.73
N ASN A 338 -7.27 -3.89 -17.55
CA ASN A 338 -6.59 -4.67 -18.58
C ASN A 338 -7.27 -6.03 -18.89
N GLY A 339 -8.36 -6.38 -18.20
CA GLY A 339 -9.09 -7.64 -18.39
C GLY A 339 -8.47 -8.86 -17.70
N GLU A 340 -7.37 -8.69 -16.98
CA GLU A 340 -6.72 -9.76 -16.21
C GLU A 340 -7.10 -9.67 -14.73
N VAL A 341 -7.24 -10.82 -14.08
CA VAL A 341 -7.44 -10.89 -12.62
C VAL A 341 -6.07 -10.79 -11.94
N PRO A 342 -5.86 -9.85 -11.02
CA PRO A 342 -4.58 -9.72 -10.32
C PRO A 342 -4.31 -10.96 -9.45
N ASN A 343 -3.08 -11.47 -9.47
CA ASN A 343 -2.66 -12.59 -8.63
C ASN A 343 -1.28 -12.36 -7.99
N ILE A 344 -1.17 -12.66 -6.70
CA ILE A 344 0.07 -12.62 -5.92
C ILE A 344 0.94 -13.85 -6.31
N PRO A 345 2.24 -13.70 -6.58
CA PRO A 345 3.06 -14.77 -7.13
C PRO A 345 3.30 -15.90 -6.12
N TYR A 346 3.48 -17.10 -6.64
CA TYR A 346 3.94 -18.26 -5.87
C TYR A 346 5.43 -18.16 -5.57
N VAL A 347 5.82 -18.50 -4.34
CA VAL A 347 7.21 -18.59 -3.91
C VAL A 347 7.40 -19.96 -3.25
N PRO A 348 8.27 -20.84 -3.78
CA PRO A 348 8.49 -22.17 -3.20
C PRO A 348 8.87 -22.10 -1.71
N GLY A 349 8.20 -22.88 -0.86
CA GLY A 349 8.45 -22.92 0.58
C GLY A 349 7.86 -21.75 1.39
N TYR A 350 7.12 -20.85 0.76
CA TYR A 350 6.50 -19.70 1.42
C TYR A 350 5.06 -19.47 0.94
N THR A 351 4.18 -19.12 1.87
CA THR A 351 2.79 -18.76 1.56
C THR A 351 2.57 -17.27 1.85
N PRO A 352 2.00 -16.49 0.90
CA PRO A 352 1.61 -15.12 1.18
C PRO A 352 0.42 -15.09 2.14
N VAL A 353 0.42 -14.14 3.06
CA VAL A 353 -0.65 -13.99 4.06
C VAL A 353 -1.31 -12.61 3.95
N ASP A 354 -2.55 -12.52 4.39
CA ASP A 354 -3.25 -11.24 4.52
C ASP A 354 -2.53 -10.38 5.57
N PRO A 355 -2.09 -9.16 5.23
CA PRO A 355 -1.35 -8.30 6.14
C PRO A 355 -2.17 -7.84 7.36
N LYS A 356 -3.50 -7.96 7.34
CA LYS A 356 -4.38 -7.53 8.44
C LYS A 356 -4.43 -8.54 9.58
N ASP A 357 -4.51 -9.82 9.26
CA ASP A 357 -4.73 -10.90 10.23
C ASP A 357 -3.74 -12.07 10.14
N ASN A 358 -2.77 -12.00 9.21
CA ASN A 358 -1.79 -13.05 8.91
C ASN A 358 -2.41 -14.39 8.48
N THR A 359 -3.66 -14.39 8.02
CA THR A 359 -4.25 -15.62 7.48
C THR A 359 -3.67 -15.94 6.10
N PRO A 360 -3.39 -17.21 5.79
CA PRO A 360 -2.93 -17.60 4.46
C PRO A 360 -3.89 -17.17 3.35
N LEU A 361 -3.36 -16.52 2.31
CA LEU A 361 -4.14 -16.17 1.13
C LEU A 361 -4.57 -17.44 0.39
N LYS A 362 -5.70 -17.36 -0.29
CA LYS A 362 -6.25 -18.49 -1.05
C LYS A 362 -5.56 -18.60 -2.41
N PRO A 363 -5.10 -19.81 -2.82
CA PRO A 363 -4.63 -20.03 -4.19
C PRO A 363 -5.71 -19.67 -5.21
N VAL A 364 -5.30 -19.14 -6.36
CA VAL A 364 -6.20 -18.90 -7.50
C VAL A 364 -6.79 -20.24 -7.99
N ASP A 365 -5.95 -21.27 -8.08
CA ASP A 365 -6.37 -22.65 -8.29
C ASP A 365 -6.08 -23.47 -7.02
N PRO A 366 -7.11 -23.99 -6.33
CA PRO A 366 -6.92 -24.81 -5.13
C PRO A 366 -6.03 -26.04 -5.31
N ASN A 367 -5.86 -26.54 -6.54
CA ASN A 367 -5.04 -27.71 -6.83
C ASN A 367 -3.65 -27.35 -7.39
N ASP A 368 -3.40 -26.08 -7.73
CA ASP A 368 -2.14 -25.61 -8.29
C ASP A 368 -1.77 -24.22 -7.72
N PRO A 369 -1.09 -24.18 -6.57
CA PRO A 369 -0.57 -22.94 -6.00
C PRO A 369 0.38 -22.17 -6.93
N GLY A 370 0.96 -22.84 -7.94
CA GLY A 370 1.82 -22.21 -8.95
C GLY A 370 1.08 -21.18 -9.81
N LYS A 371 -0.26 -21.18 -9.81
CA LYS A 371 -1.08 -20.11 -10.41
C LYS A 371 -1.13 -18.83 -9.58
N GLY A 372 -0.49 -18.83 -8.42
CA GLY A 372 -0.48 -17.70 -7.50
C GLY A 372 -1.70 -17.66 -6.59
N TYR A 373 -1.87 -16.54 -5.90
CA TYR A 373 -2.86 -16.37 -4.84
C TYR A 373 -3.75 -15.17 -5.12
N VAL A 374 -5.01 -15.27 -4.71
CA VAL A 374 -5.96 -14.15 -4.79
C VAL A 374 -5.53 -13.09 -3.78
N PRO A 375 -5.27 -11.84 -4.21
CA PRO A 375 -4.90 -10.79 -3.29
C PRO A 375 -6.04 -10.44 -2.32
N PRO A 376 -5.75 -9.89 -1.13
CA PRO A 376 -6.76 -9.44 -0.19
C PRO A 376 -7.47 -8.18 -0.70
N THR A 377 -8.74 -8.00 -0.33
CA THR A 377 -9.47 -6.77 -0.64
C THR A 377 -8.87 -5.61 0.18
N PRO A 378 -8.42 -4.53 -0.47
CA PRO A 378 -7.82 -3.40 0.23
C PRO A 378 -8.82 -2.64 1.09
N ASP A 379 -8.38 -2.10 2.22
CA ASP A 379 -9.22 -1.22 3.06
C ASP A 379 -9.28 0.21 2.53
N GLU A 380 -8.20 0.68 1.91
CA GLU A 380 -8.06 2.04 1.43
C GLU A 380 -7.59 2.05 -0.03
N THR A 381 -8.24 2.86 -0.85
CA THR A 381 -7.81 3.13 -2.23
C THR A 381 -6.62 4.08 -2.24
N GLY A 382 -5.56 3.78 -3.01
CA GLY A 382 -4.44 4.69 -3.27
C GLY A 382 -3.23 4.59 -2.33
N LYS A 383 -3.27 3.70 -1.32
CA LYS A 383 -2.09 3.29 -0.55
C LYS A 383 -1.63 1.88 -0.91
N ASP A 384 -0.34 1.73 -1.18
CA ASP A 384 0.25 0.42 -1.44
C ASP A 384 0.12 -0.50 -0.22
N THR A 385 -0.18 -1.78 -0.47
CA THR A 385 -0.28 -2.81 0.57
C THR A 385 0.84 -3.82 0.40
N PRO A 386 1.80 -3.86 1.33
CA PRO A 386 2.79 -4.92 1.41
C PRO A 386 2.10 -6.27 1.69
N ILE A 387 2.41 -7.30 0.90
CA ILE A 387 1.93 -8.66 1.10
C ILE A 387 3.08 -9.52 1.66
N PRO A 388 3.08 -9.81 2.97
CA PRO A 388 4.13 -10.61 3.58
C PRO A 388 4.04 -12.08 3.18
N TYR A 389 5.20 -12.73 3.13
CA TYR A 389 5.33 -14.17 2.91
C TYR A 389 5.82 -14.82 4.20
N VAL A 390 5.12 -15.88 4.61
CA VAL A 390 5.49 -16.66 5.78
C VAL A 390 6.05 -18.00 5.33
N GLN A 391 7.15 -18.42 5.93
CA GLN A 391 7.78 -19.70 5.62
C GLN A 391 6.82 -20.85 5.98
N ASN A 392 6.69 -21.81 5.09
CA ASN A 392 5.85 -22.98 5.30
C ASN A 392 6.47 -23.91 6.35
N GLY A 393 5.64 -24.78 6.94
CA GLY A 393 6.04 -25.78 7.92
C GLY A 393 5.65 -27.20 7.49
N ASN A 394 6.06 -28.18 8.29
CA ASN A 394 5.70 -29.58 8.08
C ASN A 394 5.12 -30.17 9.36
N VAL A 395 4.28 -31.19 9.22
CA VAL A 395 3.82 -32.04 10.34
C VAL A 395 4.18 -33.47 10.00
N VAL A 396 4.95 -34.10 10.88
CA VAL A 396 5.47 -35.45 10.69
C VAL A 396 5.02 -36.32 11.85
N VAL A 397 4.49 -37.48 11.52
CA VAL A 397 4.06 -38.52 12.45
C VAL A 397 5.13 -39.61 12.52
N ASN A 398 5.67 -39.83 13.72
CA ASN A 398 6.67 -40.85 13.99
C ASN A 398 6.04 -42.05 14.72
N TYR A 399 6.53 -43.25 14.43
CA TYR A 399 6.08 -44.49 15.06
C TYR A 399 7.26 -45.21 15.71
N VAL A 400 7.33 -45.15 17.04
CA VAL A 400 8.48 -45.65 17.80
C VAL A 400 8.06 -46.59 18.93
N THR A 401 8.99 -47.39 19.41
CA THR A 401 8.83 -48.13 20.67
C THR A 401 9.09 -47.23 21.88
N GLU A 402 8.81 -47.72 23.09
CA GLU A 402 9.06 -46.99 24.35
C GLU A 402 10.53 -46.57 24.55
N ASP A 403 11.47 -47.30 23.98
CA ASP A 403 12.92 -47.00 23.95
C ASP A 403 13.34 -46.09 22.77
N GLY A 404 12.41 -45.69 21.90
CA GLY A 404 12.64 -44.78 20.78
C GLY A 404 13.02 -45.45 19.46
N THR A 405 12.98 -46.78 19.36
CA THR A 405 13.27 -47.50 18.11
C THR A 405 12.13 -47.31 17.11
N VAL A 406 12.44 -46.85 15.89
CA VAL A 406 11.43 -46.66 14.83
C VAL A 406 10.93 -48.02 14.32
N ILE A 407 9.62 -48.24 14.34
CA ILE A 407 8.97 -49.52 13.94
C ILE A 407 8.12 -49.43 12.69
N LYS A 408 7.85 -48.21 12.21
CA LYS A 408 7.19 -47.92 10.94
C LYS A 408 7.74 -46.60 10.43
N SER A 409 7.92 -46.49 9.11
CA SER A 409 8.41 -45.26 8.49
C SER A 409 7.56 -44.06 8.90
N PRO A 410 8.18 -42.91 9.24
CA PRO A 410 7.44 -41.69 9.51
C PRO A 410 6.54 -41.31 8.34
N VAL A 411 5.38 -40.73 8.66
CA VAL A 411 4.41 -40.26 7.67
C VAL A 411 4.36 -38.73 7.74
N ASN A 412 4.49 -38.06 6.60
CA ASN A 412 4.23 -36.62 6.55
C ASN A 412 2.72 -36.41 6.47
N ASP A 413 2.15 -35.89 7.55
CA ASP A 413 0.74 -35.53 7.64
C ASP A 413 0.47 -34.25 6.82
N GLU A 414 1.32 -33.25 7.03
CA GLU A 414 1.31 -32.00 6.29
C GLU A 414 2.70 -31.72 5.73
N THR A 415 2.77 -31.49 4.42
CA THR A 415 4.04 -31.19 3.71
C THR A 415 3.95 -29.81 3.09
N ASP A 416 4.98 -29.00 3.32
CA ASP A 416 5.08 -27.62 2.80
C ASP A 416 3.80 -26.80 3.07
N ALA A 417 3.22 -26.98 4.25
CA ALA A 417 1.91 -26.43 4.59
C ALA A 417 2.03 -24.98 5.08
N PRO A 418 1.06 -24.10 4.75
CA PRO A 418 1.02 -22.73 5.25
C PRO A 418 1.03 -22.66 6.78
N ALA A 419 1.80 -21.72 7.32
CA ALA A 419 1.75 -21.43 8.76
C ALA A 419 0.32 -21.04 9.19
N GLY A 420 -0.13 -21.58 10.32
CA GLY A 420 -1.51 -21.38 10.80
C GLY A 420 -2.53 -22.38 10.25
N LYS A 421 -2.21 -23.16 9.20
CA LYS A 421 -3.10 -24.25 8.72
C LYS A 421 -3.33 -25.24 9.87
N SER A 422 -4.59 -25.61 10.13
CA SER A 422 -4.89 -26.63 11.12
C SER A 422 -4.44 -28.01 10.63
N TYR A 423 -3.89 -28.83 11.53
CA TYR A 423 -3.60 -30.25 11.28
C TYR A 423 -4.30 -31.13 12.32
N ASP A 424 -4.58 -32.38 11.93
CA ASP A 424 -5.13 -33.44 12.77
C ASP A 424 -4.48 -34.76 12.35
N THR A 425 -3.58 -35.27 13.19
CA THR A 425 -2.79 -36.48 12.92
C THR A 425 -3.48 -37.78 13.34
N THR A 426 -4.74 -37.73 13.79
CA THR A 426 -5.44 -38.90 14.34
C THR A 426 -5.80 -39.94 13.27
N ASP A 427 -5.89 -39.55 12.00
CA ASP A 427 -6.00 -40.43 10.85
C ASP A 427 -4.76 -41.36 10.70
N ASN A 428 -3.61 -40.90 11.21
CA ASN A 428 -2.34 -41.58 11.21
C ASN A 428 -2.06 -42.38 12.51
N LYS A 429 -3.08 -42.65 13.34
CA LYS A 429 -2.97 -43.31 14.65
C LYS A 429 -3.50 -44.75 14.69
N PRO A 430 -2.74 -45.77 14.23
CA PRO A 430 -3.13 -47.16 14.36
C PRO A 430 -3.07 -47.61 15.83
N THR A 431 -4.04 -48.43 16.27
CA THR A 431 -4.04 -49.01 17.62
C THR A 431 -3.02 -50.14 17.79
N THR A 432 -2.70 -50.85 16.69
CA THR A 432 -1.67 -51.89 16.64
C THR A 432 -0.87 -51.79 15.34
N ILE A 433 0.43 -52.10 15.41
CA ILE A 433 1.33 -52.20 14.25
C ILE A 433 1.96 -53.59 14.24
N THR A 434 1.89 -54.30 13.12
CA THR A 434 2.61 -55.56 12.91
C THR A 434 3.75 -55.31 11.92
N THR A 435 4.99 -55.57 12.33
CA THR A 435 6.16 -55.42 11.45
C THR A 435 6.24 -56.55 10.43
N GLU A 436 7.08 -56.39 9.38
CA GLU A 436 7.31 -57.44 8.37
C GLU A 436 7.80 -58.76 8.99
N GLU A 437 8.49 -58.70 10.12
CA GLU A 437 8.97 -59.85 10.89
C GLU A 437 7.87 -60.54 11.73
N GLY A 438 6.61 -60.10 11.61
CA GLY A 438 5.45 -60.68 12.31
C GLY A 438 5.32 -60.28 13.78
N THR A 439 6.16 -59.35 14.27
CA THR A 439 6.05 -58.85 15.65
C THR A 439 4.94 -57.81 15.72
N THR A 440 3.99 -57.99 16.65
CA THR A 440 2.89 -57.05 16.87
C THR A 440 3.18 -56.13 18.05
N TYR A 441 2.89 -54.84 17.87
CA TYR A 441 3.01 -53.79 18.87
C TYR A 441 1.64 -53.13 19.10
N GLU A 442 1.35 -52.70 20.33
CA GLU A 442 0.14 -51.96 20.69
C GLU A 442 0.48 -50.55 21.18
N LEU A 443 -0.38 -49.58 20.86
CA LEU A 443 -0.18 -48.16 21.21
C LEU A 443 -0.25 -47.95 22.73
N VAL A 444 0.75 -47.25 23.28
CA VAL A 444 0.86 -46.94 24.72
C VAL A 444 0.48 -45.50 25.02
N ARG A 445 1.09 -44.55 24.30
CA ARG A 445 0.93 -43.11 24.52
C ARG A 445 1.23 -42.31 23.25
N VAL A 446 0.92 -41.03 23.33
CA VAL A 446 1.21 -40.05 22.28
C VAL A 446 2.06 -38.93 22.89
N ASP A 447 3.21 -38.68 22.27
CA ASP A 447 4.12 -37.60 22.66
C ASP A 447 4.00 -36.48 21.59
N GLY A 448 3.58 -35.28 22.01
CA GLY A 448 3.26 -34.15 21.12
C GLY A 448 1.77 -33.80 21.11
N SER A 449 1.38 -32.80 20.31
CA SER A 449 -0.03 -32.41 20.16
C SER A 449 -0.61 -33.04 18.90
N GLU A 450 -1.64 -33.88 19.03
CA GLU A 450 -2.27 -34.56 17.87
C GLU A 450 -3.03 -33.59 16.95
N ASN A 451 -3.44 -32.45 17.51
CA ASN A 451 -4.18 -31.39 16.83
C ASN A 451 -3.48 -30.06 17.09
N GLY A 452 -3.47 -29.18 16.09
CA GLY A 452 -2.89 -27.85 16.25
C GLY A 452 -2.87 -27.07 14.95
N THR A 453 -2.01 -26.06 14.89
CA THR A 453 -1.72 -25.30 13.67
C THR A 453 -0.26 -25.45 13.28
N VAL A 454 0.00 -25.55 11.99
CA VAL A 454 1.36 -25.64 11.43
C VAL A 454 2.17 -24.41 11.83
N VAL A 455 3.38 -24.62 12.34
CA VAL A 455 4.31 -23.55 12.70
C VAL A 455 5.29 -23.34 11.56
N GLY A 456 5.32 -22.12 11.01
CA GLY A 456 6.18 -21.78 9.87
C GLY A 456 7.67 -21.98 10.14
N GLY A 457 8.39 -22.51 9.14
CA GLY A 457 9.82 -22.80 9.20
C GLY A 457 10.21 -23.94 10.16
N LYS A 458 9.24 -24.69 10.69
CA LYS A 458 9.47 -25.79 11.62
C LYS A 458 8.77 -27.07 11.16
N THR A 459 9.36 -28.20 11.54
CA THR A 459 8.69 -29.50 11.51
C THR A 459 8.09 -29.74 12.89
N THR A 460 6.77 -29.88 12.94
CA THR A 460 6.05 -30.32 14.13
C THR A 460 6.03 -31.83 14.12
N GLU A 461 6.55 -32.45 15.18
CA GLU A 461 6.61 -33.91 15.29
C GLU A 461 5.56 -34.41 16.29
N VAL A 462 4.73 -35.35 15.84
CA VAL A 462 3.81 -36.12 16.70
C VAL A 462 4.30 -37.54 16.74
N THR A 463 4.60 -38.07 17.92
CA THR A 463 5.21 -39.39 18.08
C THR A 463 4.24 -40.34 18.77
N TYR A 464 3.81 -41.37 18.05
CA TYR A 464 3.04 -42.47 18.59
C TYR A 464 3.99 -43.54 19.14
N VAL A 465 3.87 -43.83 20.43
CA VAL A 465 4.76 -44.75 21.16
C VAL A 465 4.06 -46.07 21.42
N TYR A 466 4.69 -47.17 21.01
CA TYR A 466 4.12 -48.52 21.08
C TYR A 466 4.96 -49.45 21.97
N ARG A 467 4.32 -50.48 22.51
CA ARG A 467 4.99 -51.59 23.22
C ARG A 467 4.74 -52.90 22.49
N LYS A 468 5.72 -53.81 22.58
CA LYS A 468 5.61 -55.14 21.97
C LYS A 468 4.53 -55.96 22.67
N VAL A 469 3.62 -56.55 21.91
CA VAL A 469 2.63 -57.52 22.40
C VAL A 469 3.30 -58.88 22.48
N GLU A 470 3.37 -59.45 23.67
CA GLU A 470 3.82 -60.83 23.86
C GLU A 470 2.71 -61.79 23.43
N THR A 471 2.94 -62.57 22.36
CA THR A 471 2.03 -63.65 21.95
C THR A 471 2.16 -64.82 22.93
N PRO A 472 1.07 -65.30 23.55
CA PRO A 472 1.14 -66.50 24.39
C PRO A 472 1.47 -67.71 23.52
N THR A 473 2.46 -68.51 23.92
CA THR A 473 2.80 -69.76 23.25
C THR A 473 1.63 -70.75 23.35
N LYS A 474 1.21 -71.29 22.20
CA LYS A 474 0.11 -72.26 22.10
C LYS A 474 0.47 -73.52 22.90
N LYS A 475 -0.29 -73.83 23.96
CA LYS A 475 -0.14 -75.07 24.75
C LYS A 475 -0.86 -76.23 24.03
N VAL A 476 -0.14 -77.29 23.67
CA VAL A 476 -0.71 -78.54 23.13
C VAL A 476 -0.93 -79.56 24.24
N VAL A 477 -1.83 -80.54 24.04
CA VAL A 477 -2.21 -81.54 25.07
C VAL A 477 -2.25 -82.97 24.52
N THR A 478 -2.20 -83.98 25.40
CA THR A 478 -2.32 -85.41 25.05
C THR A 478 -3.50 -86.09 25.74
N ASN A 479 -4.30 -86.85 25.00
CA ASN A 479 -5.47 -87.60 25.47
C ASN A 479 -5.29 -89.12 25.33
N HIS A 480 -5.94 -89.90 26.18
CA HIS A 480 -6.01 -91.36 26.08
C HIS A 480 -7.47 -91.82 26.07
N VAL A 481 -7.89 -92.50 25.01
CA VAL A 481 -9.30 -92.87 24.76
C VAL A 481 -9.45 -94.36 24.44
N ASP A 482 -10.64 -94.92 24.59
CA ASP A 482 -10.97 -96.25 24.08
C ASP A 482 -11.28 -96.24 22.56
N GLU A 483 -11.55 -97.41 21.96
CA GLU A 483 -11.87 -97.55 20.52
C GLU A 483 -13.12 -96.74 20.10
N GLU A 484 -14.01 -96.44 21.04
CA GLU A 484 -15.21 -95.62 20.87
C GLU A 484 -14.97 -94.12 21.09
N GLY A 485 -13.75 -93.73 21.52
CA GLY A 485 -13.36 -92.34 21.74
C GLY A 485 -13.67 -91.79 23.14
N ASN A 486 -14.06 -92.64 24.10
CA ASN A 486 -14.29 -92.22 25.47
C ASN A 486 -12.95 -92.04 26.21
N PRO A 487 -12.75 -90.96 26.99
CA PRO A 487 -11.53 -90.77 27.75
C PRO A 487 -11.40 -91.82 28.85
N ILE A 488 -10.27 -92.51 28.86
CA ILE A 488 -9.94 -93.57 29.83
C ILE A 488 -8.79 -93.20 30.76
N ALA A 489 -8.12 -92.06 30.52
CA ALA A 489 -7.18 -91.44 31.45
C ALA A 489 -7.30 -89.90 31.39
N PRO A 490 -6.83 -89.17 32.43
CA PRO A 490 -6.77 -87.71 32.39
C PRO A 490 -5.90 -87.20 31.24
N GLN A 491 -6.30 -86.05 30.70
CA GLN A 491 -5.55 -85.30 29.69
C GLN A 491 -4.26 -84.74 30.28
N GLU A 492 -3.17 -84.79 29.52
CA GLU A 492 -1.83 -84.32 29.90
C GLU A 492 -1.42 -83.08 29.10
N GLU A 493 -0.64 -82.15 29.68
CA GLU A 493 -0.05 -81.03 28.92
C GLU A 493 1.17 -81.51 28.12
N GLY A 494 1.30 -81.05 26.88
CA GLY A 494 2.37 -81.44 25.94
C GLY A 494 2.01 -82.67 25.09
N THR A 495 2.94 -83.07 24.22
CA THR A 495 2.87 -84.33 23.44
C THR A 495 3.56 -85.45 24.23
N THR A 496 2.81 -86.26 24.96
CA THR A 496 3.35 -87.36 25.78
C THR A 496 3.18 -88.72 25.08
N PRO A 497 4.03 -89.74 25.36
CA PRO A 497 3.88 -91.08 24.79
C PRO A 497 2.69 -91.89 25.36
N ASP A 498 2.38 -93.04 24.76
CA ASP A 498 1.38 -93.95 25.30
C ASP A 498 1.82 -94.54 26.65
N LYS A 499 0.83 -94.88 27.49
CA LYS A 499 1.03 -95.46 28.83
C LYS A 499 0.11 -96.65 29.07
N SER A 500 0.46 -97.52 30.02
CA SER A 500 -0.38 -98.66 30.42
C SER A 500 -1.62 -98.20 31.22
N ILE A 501 -2.81 -98.67 30.82
CA ILE A 501 -4.10 -98.31 31.45
C ILE A 501 -4.80 -99.60 31.92
N PRO A 502 -5.09 -99.79 33.22
CA PRO A 502 -5.68 -101.02 33.74
C PRO A 502 -6.99 -101.41 33.06
N GLY A 503 -7.10 -102.67 32.62
CA GLY A 503 -8.29 -103.19 31.91
C GLY A 503 -8.34 -102.83 30.41
N TYR A 504 -7.34 -102.11 29.91
CA TYR A 504 -7.20 -101.70 28.52
C TYR A 504 -5.79 -102.02 27.97
N GLU A 505 -5.69 -102.33 26.69
CA GLU A 505 -4.44 -102.60 25.97
C GLU A 505 -4.29 -101.57 24.85
N PHE A 506 -3.11 -100.96 24.70
CA PHE A 506 -2.87 -99.95 23.66
C PHE A 506 -2.98 -100.59 22.27
N THR A 507 -3.75 -99.98 21.38
CA THR A 507 -4.02 -100.54 20.04
C THR A 507 -2.88 -100.28 19.04
N GLY A 508 -1.87 -99.48 19.42
CA GLY A 508 -0.83 -99.01 18.50
C GLY A 508 -1.23 -97.77 17.68
N LYS A 509 -2.42 -97.20 17.91
CA LYS A 509 -2.94 -96.07 17.14
C LYS A 509 -2.85 -94.75 17.91
N THR A 510 -2.15 -93.78 17.30
CA THR A 510 -2.01 -92.40 17.78
C THR A 510 -2.48 -91.43 16.69
N ILE A 511 -3.25 -90.41 17.06
CA ILE A 511 -3.76 -89.36 16.15
C ILE A 511 -3.26 -88.01 16.65
N THR A 512 -2.79 -87.14 15.75
CA THR A 512 -2.46 -85.74 16.05
C THR A 512 -3.39 -84.83 15.26
N ASP A 513 -4.01 -83.84 15.92
CA ASP A 513 -4.90 -82.87 15.27
C ASP A 513 -4.15 -81.67 14.68
N GLU A 514 -4.86 -80.81 13.95
CA GLU A 514 -4.31 -79.59 13.32
C GLU A 514 -3.79 -78.57 14.35
N ASP A 515 -4.21 -78.68 15.61
CA ASP A 515 -3.76 -77.84 16.71
C ASP A 515 -2.50 -78.37 17.41
N GLY A 516 -2.05 -79.59 17.06
CA GLY A 516 -0.86 -80.26 17.61
C GLY A 516 -1.14 -81.14 18.83
N ASN A 517 -2.40 -81.38 19.18
CA ASN A 517 -2.78 -82.25 20.30
C ASN A 517 -2.71 -83.72 19.88
N THR A 518 -2.26 -84.58 20.79
CA THR A 518 -2.04 -86.02 20.53
C THR A 518 -3.10 -86.87 21.23
N THR A 519 -3.59 -87.94 20.59
CA THR A 519 -4.56 -88.87 21.20
C THR A 519 -4.16 -90.33 20.97
N HIS A 520 -4.05 -91.12 22.04
CA HIS A 520 -3.75 -92.55 22.04
C HIS A 520 -5.01 -93.41 22.23
N ILE A 521 -5.17 -94.48 21.46
CA ILE A 521 -6.40 -95.32 21.44
C ILE A 521 -6.15 -96.73 22.03
N TYR A 522 -7.06 -97.21 22.88
CA TYR A 522 -6.91 -98.46 23.65
C TYR A 522 -8.14 -99.40 23.57
N LYS A 523 -7.94 -100.70 23.80
CA LYS A 523 -8.96 -101.76 23.71
C LYS A 523 -9.15 -102.53 25.04
N LYS A 524 -10.39 -102.85 25.42
CA LYS A 524 -10.75 -103.44 26.74
C LYS A 524 -10.54 -104.97 26.84
N THR A 525 -10.10 -105.49 28.00
CA THR A 525 -9.86 -106.94 28.26
C THR A 525 -10.89 -107.60 29.23
N PRO A 526 -11.33 -108.87 29.03
CA PRO A 526 -12.35 -109.56 29.87
C PRO A 526 -11.80 -110.46 31.01
N THR A 527 -12.50 -110.58 32.16
CA THR A 527 -12.09 -111.32 33.40
C THR A 527 -13.06 -112.45 33.86
N LYS A 528 -12.56 -113.51 34.53
CA LYS A 528 -13.27 -114.73 35.04
C LYS A 528 -13.46 -114.67 36.59
N LYS A 529 -14.54 -115.22 37.18
CA LYS A 529 -14.89 -115.15 38.64
C LYS A 529 -14.71 -116.51 39.39
N VAL A 530 -14.31 -116.50 40.68
CA VAL A 530 -14.11 -117.66 41.62
C VAL A 530 -14.83 -117.41 42.97
N VAL A 531 -14.95 -118.38 43.90
CA VAL A 531 -15.72 -118.28 45.20
C VAL A 531 -15.03 -118.88 46.45
N THR A 532 -15.51 -118.57 47.68
CA THR A 532 -15.00 -119.09 48.98
C THR A 532 -16.10 -119.63 49.91
N ASN A 533 -15.84 -120.74 50.62
CA ASN A 533 -16.76 -121.43 51.55
C ASN A 533 -16.18 -121.56 52.97
N HIS A 534 -17.06 -121.66 53.99
CA HIS A 534 -16.66 -121.92 55.38
C HIS A 534 -17.48 -123.07 55.98
N VAL A 535 -16.81 -124.11 56.46
CA VAL A 535 -17.43 -125.37 56.92
C VAL A 535 -16.92 -125.81 58.30
N ASP A 536 -17.67 -126.66 59.02
CA ASP A 536 -17.19 -127.33 60.24
C ASP A 536 -16.29 -128.55 59.95
N GLU A 537 -15.76 -129.21 60.99
CA GLU A 537 -14.89 -130.41 60.86
C GLU A 537 -15.60 -131.57 60.13
N GLU A 538 -16.93 -131.60 60.11
CA GLU A 538 -17.76 -132.57 59.39
C GLU A 538 -18.10 -132.15 57.95
N GLY A 539 -17.72 -130.94 57.52
CA GLY A 539 -17.95 -130.41 56.18
C GLY A 539 -19.29 -129.70 55.98
N ASN A 540 -20.05 -129.43 57.04
CA ASN A 540 -21.30 -128.69 56.95
C ASN A 540 -21.01 -127.19 56.83
N PRO A 541 -21.69 -126.45 55.93
CA PRO A 541 -21.50 -125.01 55.82
C PRO A 541 -21.99 -124.30 57.08
N ILE A 542 -21.09 -123.53 57.69
CA ILE A 542 -21.35 -122.73 58.90
C ILE A 542 -21.42 -121.23 58.61
N ALA A 543 -21.10 -120.81 57.38
CA ALA A 543 -21.37 -119.47 56.88
C ALA A 543 -21.76 -119.50 55.38
N PRO A 544 -22.43 -118.46 54.86
CA PRO A 544 -22.70 -118.33 53.43
C PRO A 544 -21.44 -118.29 52.57
N GLN A 545 -21.53 -118.82 51.35
CA GLN A 545 -20.50 -118.76 50.32
C GLN A 545 -20.27 -117.32 49.84
N GLU A 546 -19.02 -116.95 49.59
CA GLU A 546 -18.58 -115.61 49.17
C GLU A 546 -18.01 -115.63 47.74
N GLU A 547 -18.17 -114.53 46.97
CA GLU A 547 -17.47 -114.37 45.68
C GLU A 547 -16.02 -113.92 45.92
N GLY A 548 -15.08 -114.51 45.19
CA GLY A 548 -13.63 -114.32 45.32
C GLY A 548 -12.95 -115.35 46.22
N THR A 549 -11.61 -115.32 46.28
CA THR A 549 -10.80 -116.03 47.27
C THR A 549 -10.66 -115.13 48.52
N THR A 550 -11.54 -115.30 49.51
CA THR A 550 -11.55 -114.51 50.73
C THR A 550 -10.79 -115.23 51.86
N PRO A 551 -10.16 -114.52 52.81
CA PRO A 551 -9.49 -115.14 53.95
C PRO A 551 -10.47 -115.80 54.95
N ASP A 552 -9.94 -116.58 55.91
CA ASP A 552 -10.76 -117.07 57.00
C ASP A 552 -11.32 -115.91 57.84
N LYS A 553 -12.53 -116.09 58.36
CA LYS A 553 -13.22 -115.13 59.22
C LYS A 553 -13.63 -115.75 60.55
N SER A 554 -13.80 -114.93 61.58
CA SER A 554 -14.34 -115.37 62.87
C SER A 554 -15.81 -115.76 62.75
N ILE A 555 -16.15 -117.01 63.09
CA ILE A 555 -17.54 -117.53 63.05
C ILE A 555 -18.01 -117.79 64.49
N PRO A 556 -19.08 -117.13 64.97
CA PRO A 556 -19.52 -117.27 66.36
C PRO A 556 -19.75 -118.72 66.78
N GLY A 557 -19.15 -119.13 67.90
CA GLY A 557 -19.23 -120.50 68.43
C GLY A 557 -18.33 -121.51 67.72
N TYR A 558 -17.49 -121.07 66.77
CA TYR A 558 -16.49 -121.88 66.06
C TYR A 558 -15.13 -121.17 66.05
N GLU A 559 -14.04 -121.93 66.11
CA GLU A 559 -12.66 -121.48 66.02
C GLU A 559 -12.02 -122.08 64.76
N PHE A 560 -11.33 -121.27 63.98
CA PHE A 560 -10.70 -121.73 62.74
C PHE A 560 -9.61 -122.77 63.05
N THR A 561 -9.65 -123.92 62.39
CA THR A 561 -8.69 -125.02 62.65
C THR A 561 -7.30 -124.77 62.05
N GLY A 562 -7.13 -123.69 61.28
CA GLY A 562 -5.92 -123.45 60.48
C GLY A 562 -5.91 -124.17 59.12
N LYS A 563 -6.97 -124.90 58.77
CA LYS A 563 -7.04 -125.70 57.54
C LYS A 563 -7.87 -125.02 56.45
N THR A 564 -7.21 -124.73 55.32
CA THR A 564 -7.81 -124.18 54.09
C THR A 564 -7.55 -125.13 52.92
N ILE A 565 -8.53 -125.33 52.06
CA ILE A 565 -8.44 -126.18 50.85
C ILE A 565 -8.84 -125.33 49.63
N THR A 566 -8.10 -125.43 48.53
CA THR A 566 -8.44 -124.78 47.25
C THR A 566 -8.62 -125.84 46.16
N ASP A 567 -9.68 -125.74 45.35
CA ASP A 567 -9.99 -126.68 44.26
C ASP A 567 -9.37 -126.27 42.91
N GLU A 568 -9.50 -127.14 41.89
CA GLU A 568 -8.94 -126.91 40.54
C GLU A 568 -9.55 -125.70 39.79
N ASP A 569 -10.72 -125.22 40.22
CA ASP A 569 -11.41 -124.05 39.66
C ASP A 569 -11.01 -122.73 40.36
N GLY A 570 -10.19 -122.80 41.40
CA GLY A 570 -9.70 -121.65 42.18
C GLY A 570 -10.61 -121.25 43.35
N ASN A 571 -11.57 -122.11 43.74
CA ASN A 571 -12.45 -121.84 44.88
C ASN A 571 -11.79 -122.26 46.20
N THR A 572 -12.00 -121.50 47.27
CA THR A 572 -11.33 -121.70 48.57
C THR A 572 -12.32 -122.18 49.64
N THR A 573 -11.94 -123.07 50.55
CA THR A 573 -12.77 -123.55 51.67
C THR A 573 -12.01 -123.55 52.99
N HIS A 574 -12.54 -122.90 54.02
CA HIS A 574 -11.98 -122.83 55.39
C HIS A 574 -12.72 -123.75 56.38
N ILE A 575 -12.00 -124.48 57.24
CA ILE A 575 -12.56 -125.48 58.18
C ILE A 575 -12.46 -125.02 59.64
N TYR A 576 -13.55 -125.14 60.42
CA TYR A 576 -13.66 -124.63 61.80
C TYR A 576 -14.15 -125.67 62.82
N LYS A 577 -13.81 -125.47 64.10
CA LYS A 577 -14.13 -126.34 65.26
C LYS A 577 -14.96 -125.62 66.33
N LYS A 578 -15.99 -126.25 66.89
CA LYS A 578 -16.96 -125.62 67.81
C LYS A 578 -16.41 -125.34 69.23
N THR A 579 -16.63 -124.15 69.80
CA THR A 579 -16.14 -123.70 71.12
C THR A 579 -17.26 -123.40 72.16
N PRO A 580 -17.08 -123.71 73.46
CA PRO A 580 -18.07 -123.43 74.53
C PRO A 580 -17.97 -122.00 75.11
N THR A 581 -19.11 -121.33 75.37
CA THR A 581 -19.29 -119.89 75.65
C THR A 581 -19.14 -119.45 77.13
N LYS A 582 -18.71 -118.19 77.37
CA LYS A 582 -18.65 -117.48 78.68
C LYS A 582 -19.35 -116.09 78.58
N THR A 583 -20.15 -115.69 79.58
CA THR A 583 -20.95 -114.43 79.62
C THR A 583 -20.48 -113.46 80.72
N VAL A 584 -20.63 -112.13 80.52
CA VAL A 584 -20.25 -111.00 81.44
C VAL A 584 -21.44 -110.06 81.71
N ILE A 585 -21.41 -109.20 82.75
CA ILE A 585 -22.55 -108.40 83.30
C ILE A 585 -22.22 -106.92 83.61
N THR A 586 -23.23 -106.03 83.72
CA THR A 586 -23.13 -104.61 84.15
C THR A 586 -23.93 -104.31 85.45
N LYS A 587 -23.36 -103.55 86.40
CA LYS A 587 -23.98 -103.08 87.67
C LYS A 587 -24.06 -101.55 87.76
N HIS A 588 -25.03 -101.01 88.52
CA HIS A 588 -25.18 -99.57 88.79
C HIS A 588 -25.30 -99.31 90.31
N VAL A 589 -24.36 -98.58 90.90
CA VAL A 589 -24.25 -98.38 92.36
C VAL A 589 -24.01 -96.91 92.76
N ASP A 590 -24.28 -96.50 94.01
CA ASP A 590 -23.90 -95.18 94.53
C ASP A 590 -22.41 -95.10 94.96
N GLU A 591 -21.92 -93.94 95.41
CA GLU A 591 -20.52 -93.76 95.88
C GLU A 591 -20.18 -94.67 97.09
N GLU A 592 -21.19 -95.10 97.86
CA GLU A 592 -21.06 -96.07 98.95
C GLU A 592 -21.16 -97.54 98.48
N GLY A 593 -21.44 -97.79 97.19
CA GLY A 593 -21.51 -99.12 96.59
C GLY A 593 -22.89 -99.80 96.65
N ASN A 594 -23.93 -99.10 97.10
CA ASN A 594 -25.29 -99.63 97.14
C ASN A 594 -25.93 -99.59 95.75
N PRO A 595 -26.63 -100.65 95.29
CA PRO A 595 -27.24 -100.66 93.98
C PRO A 595 -28.34 -99.59 93.86
N VAL A 596 -28.17 -98.70 92.88
CA VAL A 596 -29.14 -97.65 92.52
C VAL A 596 -30.00 -98.03 91.32
N ALA A 597 -29.64 -99.10 90.59
CA ALA A 597 -30.48 -99.74 89.59
C ALA A 597 -30.17 -101.26 89.45
N PRO A 598 -31.06 -102.07 88.85
CA PRO A 598 -30.84 -103.50 88.62
C PRO A 598 -29.60 -103.78 87.76
N GLN A 599 -28.98 -104.94 87.98
CA GLN A 599 -27.88 -105.48 87.17
C GLN A 599 -28.39 -105.96 85.80
N GLU A 600 -27.59 -105.77 84.75
CA GLU A 600 -27.90 -106.12 83.36
C GLU A 600 -26.86 -107.11 82.80
N ASP A 601 -27.24 -107.96 81.85
CA ASP A 601 -26.32 -108.87 81.17
C ASP A 601 -25.60 -108.15 80.02
N GLY A 602 -24.31 -108.43 79.83
CA GLY A 602 -23.42 -107.75 78.89
C GLY A 602 -22.86 -106.44 79.44
N THR A 603 -22.01 -105.77 78.65
CA THR A 603 -21.43 -104.46 79.01
C THR A 603 -22.32 -103.33 78.48
N THR A 604 -23.34 -102.94 79.25
CA THR A 604 -24.24 -101.82 78.91
C THR A 604 -23.67 -100.45 79.32
N PRO A 605 -24.02 -99.33 78.64
CA PRO A 605 -23.61 -97.97 79.00
C PRO A 605 -24.27 -97.44 80.29
N ASN A 606 -23.74 -96.33 80.84
CA ASN A 606 -24.37 -95.66 81.97
C ASN A 606 -25.76 -95.09 81.61
N LYS A 607 -26.68 -95.11 82.57
CA LYS A 607 -28.03 -94.55 82.44
C LYS A 607 -28.29 -93.43 83.45
N SER A 608 -29.16 -92.49 83.11
CA SER A 608 -29.59 -91.43 84.03
C SER A 608 -30.50 -92.00 85.11
N ILE A 609 -30.15 -91.82 86.38
CA ILE A 609 -30.89 -92.34 87.54
C ILE A 609 -31.44 -91.15 88.34
N PRO A 610 -32.77 -90.97 88.44
CA PRO A 610 -33.37 -89.82 89.11
C PRO A 610 -32.86 -89.64 90.55
N GLY A 611 -32.40 -88.42 90.88
CA GLY A 611 -31.83 -88.10 92.19
C GLY A 611 -30.34 -88.43 92.35
N TYR A 612 -29.70 -88.99 91.33
CA TYR A 612 -28.25 -89.22 91.31
C TYR A 612 -27.60 -88.67 90.01
N GLU A 613 -26.40 -88.11 90.12
CA GLU A 613 -25.53 -87.79 88.98
C GLU A 613 -24.50 -88.90 88.76
N TYR A 614 -24.19 -89.22 87.50
CA TYR A 614 -23.17 -90.23 87.20
C TYR A 614 -21.77 -89.70 87.53
N VAL A 615 -20.97 -90.52 88.21
CA VAL A 615 -19.60 -90.17 88.63
C VAL A 615 -18.58 -90.81 87.71
N ARG A 616 -18.57 -92.15 87.59
CA ARG A 616 -17.61 -92.89 86.75
C ARG A 616 -18.05 -94.32 86.45
N THR A 617 -17.35 -94.97 85.53
CA THR A 617 -17.46 -96.40 85.24
C THR A 617 -16.16 -97.09 85.60
N VAL A 618 -16.26 -98.29 86.16
CA VAL A 618 -15.13 -99.18 86.42
C VAL A 618 -15.42 -100.51 85.72
N VAL A 619 -14.46 -101.03 84.95
CA VAL A 619 -14.53 -102.38 84.36
C VAL A 619 -13.50 -103.25 85.07
N ASP A 620 -13.92 -104.42 85.54
CA ASP A 620 -13.03 -105.36 86.20
C ASP A 620 -12.22 -106.22 85.22
N VAL A 621 -11.25 -106.99 85.73
CA VAL A 621 -10.39 -107.88 84.92
C VAL A 621 -11.16 -109.02 84.24
N GLU A 622 -12.42 -109.25 84.62
CA GLU A 622 -13.30 -110.29 84.07
C GLU A 622 -14.23 -109.74 82.97
N GLY A 623 -14.21 -108.42 82.73
CA GLY A 623 -15.00 -107.74 81.71
C GLY A 623 -16.37 -107.26 82.20
N ASN A 624 -16.67 -107.32 83.50
CA ASN A 624 -17.92 -106.79 84.05
C ASN A 624 -17.81 -105.28 84.28
N THR A 625 -18.87 -104.55 83.98
CA THR A 625 -18.91 -103.08 84.05
C THR A 625 -19.68 -102.63 85.30
N THR A 626 -19.19 -101.65 86.06
CA THR A 626 -19.93 -101.03 87.18
C THR A 626 -19.96 -99.51 87.03
N HIS A 627 -21.16 -98.93 86.93
CA HIS A 627 -21.40 -97.49 86.91
C HIS A 627 -21.68 -96.97 88.31
N ILE A 628 -20.94 -95.94 88.75
CA ILE A 628 -21.03 -95.34 90.09
C ILE A 628 -21.71 -93.96 89.99
N TYR A 629 -22.64 -93.68 90.91
CA TYR A 629 -23.49 -92.49 90.92
C TYR A 629 -23.45 -91.75 92.28
N ARG A 630 -23.64 -90.42 92.30
CA ARG A 630 -23.65 -89.58 93.52
C ARG A 630 -25.00 -88.88 93.68
N LYS A 631 -25.56 -88.85 94.89
CA LYS A 631 -26.91 -88.29 95.14
C LYS A 631 -26.92 -86.76 95.12
N VAL A 632 -27.78 -86.15 94.29
CA VAL A 632 -27.89 -84.69 94.12
C VAL A 632 -29.03 -84.11 94.97
N SER A 633 -28.72 -83.07 95.76
CA SER A 633 -29.68 -82.32 96.60
C SER A 633 -30.16 -81.04 95.89
N ASN A 634 -31.49 -80.89 95.76
CA ASN A 634 -32.16 -79.91 94.89
C ASN A 634 -32.26 -78.49 95.48
N LYS A 635 -31.90 -77.47 94.67
CA LYS A 635 -32.67 -76.22 94.52
C LYS A 635 -32.37 -75.55 93.15
N PRO A 636 -33.35 -74.98 92.43
CA PRO A 636 -33.32 -74.88 90.95
C PRO A 636 -32.77 -73.56 90.37
N THR A 637 -31.95 -73.74 89.32
CA THR A 637 -31.79 -73.08 87.99
C THR A 637 -32.10 -71.58 87.80
N PRO A 638 -31.23 -70.83 87.09
CA PRO A 638 -31.20 -70.84 85.60
C PRO A 638 -29.76 -70.77 85.00
N PRO A 639 -29.55 -70.31 83.75
CA PRO A 639 -29.32 -71.00 82.46
C PRO A 639 -27.83 -70.93 82.02
N ALA A 640 -27.55 -70.96 80.70
CA ALA A 640 -26.28 -70.64 79.99
C ALA A 640 -25.32 -71.85 79.82
N THR A 641 -24.48 -72.05 78.78
CA THR A 641 -24.12 -71.50 77.44
C THR A 641 -23.14 -72.56 76.85
N GLU A 642 -22.81 -72.67 75.56
CA GLU A 642 -21.54 -72.17 75.01
C GLU A 642 -21.32 -72.58 73.53
N THR A 643 -20.84 -71.56 72.79
CA THR A 643 -19.93 -71.44 71.61
C THR A 643 -18.84 -72.52 71.40
N PRO A 644 -17.98 -72.47 70.34
CA PRO A 644 -18.00 -71.79 69.01
C PRO A 644 -17.55 -72.74 67.84
N VAL A 645 -17.41 -72.22 66.61
CA VAL A 645 -16.24 -72.37 65.67
C VAL A 645 -16.67 -72.07 64.20
N LYS A 646 -15.88 -71.22 63.52
CA LYS A 646 -15.92 -70.72 62.10
C LYS A 646 -14.67 -71.31 61.36
N PRO A 647 -14.43 -71.32 60.00
CA PRO A 647 -14.95 -70.54 58.82
C PRO A 647 -15.41 -71.35 57.56
N GLN A 648 -16.39 -70.87 56.75
CA GLN A 648 -16.40 -69.88 55.61
C GLN A 648 -15.82 -70.45 54.28
N PRO A 649 -16.22 -70.05 53.03
CA PRO A 649 -17.23 -69.06 52.55
C PRO A 649 -18.25 -69.55 51.49
N ALA A 650 -19.30 -68.75 51.29
CA ALA A 650 -20.16 -68.73 50.10
C ALA A 650 -20.54 -67.28 49.72
N THR A 651 -20.71 -67.02 48.42
CA THR A 651 -21.40 -65.88 47.76
C THR A 651 -22.77 -66.39 47.23
N PRO A 652 -23.79 -65.58 46.80
CA PRO A 652 -23.84 -64.13 46.50
C PRO A 652 -25.07 -63.34 47.07
N THR A 653 -25.13 -62.04 46.72
CA THR A 653 -26.11 -60.90 46.83
C THR A 653 -27.62 -61.23 46.73
N PRO A 654 -28.64 -60.31 46.90
CA PRO A 654 -28.69 -58.85 47.24
C PRO A 654 -29.84 -58.33 48.18
N THR A 655 -29.85 -57.01 48.44
CA THR A 655 -31.02 -56.06 48.52
C THR A 655 -31.34 -55.33 49.86
N ALA A 656 -31.34 -53.98 49.76
CA ALA A 656 -32.16 -52.91 50.36
C ALA A 656 -32.22 -52.58 51.88
N ASP A 657 -31.89 -51.29 52.11
CA ASP A 657 -32.59 -50.26 52.89
C ASP A 657 -32.40 -50.03 54.40
N LYS A 658 -32.01 -48.75 54.65
CA LYS A 658 -32.38 -47.81 55.74
C LYS A 658 -31.65 -47.84 57.11
N ALA A 659 -30.90 -46.74 57.28
CA ALA A 659 -31.09 -45.66 58.28
C ALA A 659 -30.07 -45.51 59.42
N LYS A 660 -29.49 -44.29 59.43
CA LYS A 660 -29.19 -43.40 60.57
C LYS A 660 -28.07 -43.76 61.57
N GLN A 661 -27.04 -42.89 61.53
CA GLN A 661 -26.65 -41.92 62.58
C GLN A 661 -25.18 -42.01 63.05
N LEU A 662 -24.49 -40.85 62.96
CA LEU A 662 -23.15 -40.54 63.47
C LEU A 662 -23.07 -40.65 65.01
N PRO A 663 -21.85 -40.69 65.58
CA PRO A 663 -21.31 -39.44 66.18
C PRO A 663 -19.76 -39.27 66.17
N ASN A 664 -19.34 -38.00 66.32
CA ASN A 664 -18.17 -37.47 67.07
C ASN A 664 -16.71 -37.78 66.62
N THR A 665 -15.65 -36.98 66.84
CA THR A 665 -15.33 -35.57 67.23
C THR A 665 -13.78 -35.46 67.28
N GLY A 666 -13.22 -34.25 67.11
CA GLY A 666 -11.90 -33.79 67.62
C GLY A 666 -10.80 -33.67 66.56
N GLU A 667 -10.20 -32.51 66.22
CA GLU A 667 -9.51 -31.40 66.93
C GLU A 667 -7.96 -31.48 66.94
N ALA A 668 -7.35 -30.28 66.82
CA ALA A 668 -5.95 -29.85 67.02
C ALA A 668 -4.91 -30.09 65.88
N SER A 669 -4.41 -29.06 65.18
CA SER A 669 -3.34 -28.05 65.51
C SER A 669 -1.94 -28.66 65.45
N SER A 670 -0.82 -28.07 64.99
CA SER A 670 -0.33 -26.72 64.60
C SER A 670 1.14 -26.91 64.13
N SER A 671 1.74 -26.16 63.19
CA SER A 671 2.63 -24.98 63.41
C SER A 671 3.15 -24.47 62.04
N ALA A 672 2.93 -23.22 61.60
CA ALA A 672 3.75 -21.99 61.81
C ALA A 672 5.25 -22.17 61.46
N GLY A 673 5.97 -21.35 60.67
CA GLY A 673 5.77 -20.08 59.97
C GLY A 673 7.13 -19.35 59.88
N VAL A 674 7.52 -18.74 58.74
CA VAL A 674 8.61 -17.74 58.67
C VAL A 674 8.33 -16.69 57.58
N LEU A 675 8.30 -15.42 58.01
CA LEU A 675 8.30 -14.19 57.22
C LEU A 675 9.73 -13.78 56.86
N GLY A 676 9.91 -13.13 55.71
CA GLY A 676 11.14 -12.40 55.36
C GLY A 676 10.92 -11.39 54.24
N ALA A 677 10.97 -10.10 54.58
CA ALA A 677 10.84 -8.94 53.69
C ALA A 677 12.22 -8.33 53.36
N ALA A 678 12.42 -7.81 52.14
CA ALA A 678 13.38 -6.75 51.77
C ALA A 678 13.16 -6.35 50.28
N MET A 679 12.49 -5.24 49.98
CA MET A 679 13.07 -3.94 49.56
C MET A 679 14.31 -3.99 48.65
N MET A 680 14.16 -3.55 47.39
CA MET A 680 15.09 -2.56 46.81
C MET A 680 14.43 -1.74 45.69
N VAL A 681 14.33 -0.43 45.94
CA VAL A 681 14.00 0.64 45.00
C VAL A 681 15.30 1.07 44.31
N ALA A 682 15.28 1.22 42.99
CA ALA A 682 16.25 2.05 42.28
C ALA A 682 15.58 2.69 41.06
N ALA A 683 15.15 3.94 41.23
CA ALA A 683 14.88 4.88 40.16
C ALA A 683 16.07 5.84 40.07
N ILE A 684 16.70 5.97 38.90
CA ILE A 684 17.45 7.17 38.50
C ILE A 684 17.09 7.48 37.05
N ALA A 685 16.60 8.70 36.87
CA ALA A 685 16.20 9.34 35.64
C ALA A 685 17.39 9.76 34.77
N LEU A 686 17.19 9.85 33.45
CA LEU A 686 17.81 10.89 32.65
C LEU A 686 16.97 11.22 31.41
N ALA A 687 16.44 12.45 31.42
CA ALA A 687 15.84 13.14 30.29
C ALA A 687 16.94 13.70 29.37
N GLY A 688 16.67 13.79 28.07
CA GLY A 688 17.60 14.35 27.09
C GLY A 688 16.94 14.68 25.75
N LYS A 689 16.06 15.68 25.75
CA LYS A 689 15.49 16.34 24.57
C LYS A 689 16.59 17.11 23.84
N ARG A 690 16.73 16.95 22.52
CA ARG A 690 17.35 18.00 21.68
C ARG A 690 16.80 18.01 20.26
N ARG A 691 16.08 19.11 19.97
CA ARG A 691 15.84 19.68 18.64
C ARG A 691 17.18 20.14 18.04
N ARG A 692 17.30 20.08 16.72
CA ARG A 692 18.06 21.05 15.90
C ARG A 692 17.31 21.27 14.59
N ASN A 693 16.93 22.53 14.39
CA ASN A 693 16.69 23.21 13.13
C ASN A 693 17.77 24.29 13.00
N GLU A 694 17.94 24.76 11.75
CA GLU A 694 18.75 25.89 11.23
C GLU A 694 20.25 25.54 11.08
N ASP A 695 20.89 25.75 9.93
CA ASP A 695 20.66 26.76 8.86
C ASP A 695 20.08 26.25 7.53
#